data_AF-A0A1R4FCC5-F1
#
_entry.id   AF-A0A1R4FCC5-F1
#
_cell.length_a   1.000
_cell.length_b   1.000
_cell.length_c   1.000
_cell.angle_alpha   90.00
_cell.angle_beta   90.00
_cell.angle_gamma   90.00
#
_symmetry.space_group_name_H-M   'P 1'
#
loop_
_entity.id
_entity.type
_entity.pdbx_description
1 polymer ?
#
loop_
_entity_poly.entity_id
_entity_poly.type
_entity_poly.pdbx_seq_one_letter_code
_entity_poly.pdbx_strand_id
1 'polypeptide(L)'
;MATDKEREPDDDVDGARTEPGVGETKADGTGYAGPDTVGAEDAGSDEVGPESAGVDSDESDAADPLMVEPDVVEPDVVEPDPDEERERIQRQLRVQTPWWAIGVVTFVVAAASLLLGFVTANVTTTIGPHRAEVAVTVDSDITVDLGPAGTVVLDSPLPARIGVRAVVKELPSNAGLTDSTMAAGLLADADAYTRMIAYPDAVFAEPVRALTDNALARAAVIGSIALVGIGAVHAGLHGRWRRAFRLVTDRPVVVALTASAVVVGSMATGLPALRNDAPPGHVIDSFDGTPIEGARVSGRLADLLTAYGPTIRLLYDGNNAFFTRATATLDDELAAAGISSNGPDAEPPEDTVTALFFTDVHCNIGMAELVGHTAEAVGADMILDTGDTTIAGTALEEFCVNAVDRAMPADVPYVVAAGNHDSIVTVGQMRRAGWIVLDGSTVEVAGVRILGDTDPRLTTLDQPTVQERNESWEETALRLADEACVEGRNGSPVDLVMIHDAYAGRRVAWSGCAPLTLSGHIHQHVGPELDQHGIRWVEGAAGGQGTGVPTLGPIRADAPFGQIEFDAETGEALRYRRIVLRPEGSVVVGDWADLPATVPLPKVDGPSGSPSDGGSGQGEEESGPGDGNQDDPTGDGTQGESPTELVIPFPDQDG
;
A
#
# COMPACT_ATOMS: atom_id res chain seq x y z
N MET A 1 -5.92 16.12 59.33
CA MET A 1 -5.06 17.32 59.51
C MET A 1 -5.49 18.35 58.49
N ALA A 2 -5.38 19.65 58.78
CA ALA A 2 -5.80 20.72 57.89
C ALA A 2 -4.82 21.89 57.95
N THR A 3 -4.41 22.35 56.77
CA THR A 3 -3.71 23.60 56.42
C THR A 3 -3.99 23.77 54.93
N ASP A 4 -4.96 24.58 54.54
CA ASP A 4 -4.84 26.03 54.29
C ASP A 4 -4.19 26.36 52.94
N LYS A 5 -4.96 27.05 52.08
CA LYS A 5 -4.49 27.73 50.87
C LYS A 5 -4.50 29.24 51.14
N GLU A 6 -3.33 29.86 51.14
CA GLU A 6 -3.22 31.31 50.98
C GLU A 6 -3.13 31.69 49.48
N ARG A 7 -3.20 33.00 49.19
CA ARG A 7 -3.64 33.53 47.90
C ARG A 7 -2.97 34.88 47.60
N GLU A 8 -2.47 35.04 46.36
CA GLU A 8 -2.02 36.31 45.75
C GLU A 8 -0.78 36.97 46.44
N PRO A 9 -0.05 37.92 45.82
CA PRO A 9 -0.46 38.87 44.78
C PRO A 9 0.37 38.93 43.49
N ASP A 10 -0.05 39.86 42.62
CA ASP A 10 0.55 40.28 41.35
C ASP A 10 1.92 40.98 41.50
N ASP A 11 2.66 41.09 40.39
CA ASP A 11 3.69 42.13 40.18
C ASP A 11 3.77 42.49 38.68
N ASP A 12 3.47 43.76 38.34
CA ASP A 12 3.55 44.33 36.98
C ASP A 12 4.96 44.89 36.70
N VAL A 13 5.60 44.51 35.58
CA VAL A 13 6.74 45.27 35.02
C VAL A 13 6.69 45.35 33.48
N ASP A 14 6.78 46.58 32.97
CA ASP A 14 6.76 46.99 31.55
C ASP A 14 7.99 46.50 30.75
N GLY A 15 7.84 46.30 29.42
CA GLY A 15 8.73 45.47 28.61
C GLY A 15 8.96 45.82 27.12
N ALA A 16 8.46 46.97 26.63
CA ALA A 16 8.78 47.59 25.32
C ALA A 16 8.47 46.81 24.00
N ARG A 17 7.77 47.48 23.08
CA ARG A 17 7.53 47.04 21.68
C ARG A 17 8.73 47.31 20.76
N THR A 18 8.95 46.44 19.78
CA THR A 18 9.49 46.79 18.45
C THR A 18 8.85 45.92 17.36
N GLU A 19 8.18 46.54 16.39
CA GLU A 19 7.84 45.90 15.10
C GLU A 19 9.01 45.98 14.13
N PRO A 20 8.96 45.24 13.01
CA PRO A 20 8.89 45.99 11.76
C PRO A 20 7.97 45.39 10.67
N GLY A 21 7.23 46.28 10.02
CA GLY A 21 7.39 46.49 8.57
C GLY A 21 6.66 45.53 7.63
N VAL A 22 5.41 45.89 7.29
CA VAL A 22 4.67 45.32 6.15
C VAL A 22 5.43 45.52 4.83
N GLY A 23 5.44 44.49 3.98
CA GLY A 23 5.92 44.55 2.59
C GLY A 23 5.01 43.75 1.66
N GLU A 24 3.92 44.36 1.18
CA GLU A 24 3.04 43.74 0.18
C GLU A 24 3.71 43.62 -1.21
N THR A 25 3.49 42.50 -1.89
CA THR A 25 3.31 42.51 -3.35
C THR A 25 2.42 41.33 -3.78
N LYS A 26 1.50 41.60 -4.70
CA LYS A 26 0.69 40.57 -5.39
C LYS A 26 1.62 39.63 -6.17
N ALA A 27 1.44 38.31 -6.19
CA ALA A 27 0.26 37.51 -6.50
C ALA A 27 -0.12 37.53 -7.99
N ASP A 28 0.09 36.37 -8.63
CA ASP A 28 -0.59 35.87 -9.83
C ASP A 28 -0.69 34.34 -9.65
N GLY A 29 -1.70 33.70 -10.24
CA GLY A 29 -1.92 32.27 -10.01
C GLY A 29 -2.80 31.59 -11.06
N THR A 30 -2.47 30.33 -11.32
CA THR A 30 -3.22 29.30 -12.08
C THR A 30 -2.64 27.94 -11.68
N GLY A 31 -3.38 26.83 -11.60
CA GLY A 31 -4.78 26.62 -11.99
C GLY A 31 -4.87 25.31 -12.77
N TYR A 32 -5.13 24.19 -12.08
CA TYR A 32 -5.25 22.86 -12.67
C TYR A 32 -6.47 22.73 -13.61
N ALA A 33 -6.32 21.96 -14.69
CA ALA A 33 -7.42 21.26 -15.36
C ALA A 33 -6.88 20.00 -16.09
N GLY A 34 -7.68 18.94 -16.15
CA GLY A 34 -7.32 17.64 -16.71
C GLY A 34 -7.68 17.43 -18.20
N PRO A 35 -7.59 16.18 -18.69
CA PRO A 35 -7.70 15.84 -20.12
C PRO A 35 -9.11 15.42 -20.54
N ASP A 36 -9.34 15.33 -21.86
CA ASP A 36 -10.37 14.43 -22.42
C ASP A 36 -10.04 13.97 -23.86
N THR A 37 -10.92 13.19 -24.50
CA THR A 37 -10.56 12.16 -25.51
C THR A 37 -11.47 12.07 -26.76
N VAL A 38 -11.09 11.19 -27.70
CA VAL A 38 -11.89 10.59 -28.81
C VAL A 38 -12.10 11.38 -30.14
N GLY A 39 -11.86 10.67 -31.26
CA GLY A 39 -12.55 10.86 -32.57
C GLY A 39 -11.88 11.80 -33.59
N ALA A 40 -12.06 11.63 -34.91
CA ALA A 40 -12.64 10.53 -35.70
C ALA A 40 -12.13 10.60 -37.17
N GLU A 41 -12.61 9.73 -38.06
CA GLU A 41 -12.04 9.47 -39.39
C GLU A 41 -12.75 10.17 -40.59
N ASP A 42 -12.05 10.12 -41.74
CA ASP A 42 -12.57 9.90 -43.12
C ASP A 42 -12.85 11.08 -44.10
N ALA A 43 -12.65 10.75 -45.39
CA ALA A 43 -12.98 11.41 -46.67
C ALA A 43 -12.40 12.82 -46.99
N GLY A 44 -11.97 13.12 -48.23
CA GLY A 44 -11.83 12.30 -49.44
C GLY A 44 -12.07 13.10 -50.75
N SER A 45 -11.54 12.63 -51.90
CA SER A 45 -11.84 13.07 -53.29
C SER A 45 -11.55 14.56 -53.68
N ASP A 46 -11.27 14.94 -54.94
CA ASP A 46 -10.97 14.15 -56.16
C ASP A 46 -10.15 14.95 -57.22
N GLU A 47 -9.90 14.31 -58.37
CA GLU A 47 -9.05 14.67 -59.52
C GLU A 47 -9.37 15.99 -60.29
N VAL A 48 -8.39 16.46 -61.10
CA VAL A 48 -8.43 16.61 -62.59
C VAL A 48 -7.36 17.65 -63.08
N GLY A 49 -6.73 17.41 -64.24
CA GLY A 49 -5.74 18.30 -64.88
C GLY A 49 -6.31 19.21 -66.01
N PRO A 50 -5.64 19.34 -67.17
CA PRO A 50 -4.33 19.99 -67.35
C PRO A 50 -4.31 21.01 -68.54
N GLU A 51 -3.12 21.24 -69.15
CA GLU A 51 -2.85 21.81 -70.51
C GLU A 51 -2.55 23.33 -70.75
N SER A 52 -1.23 23.65 -70.73
CA SER A 52 -0.46 24.22 -71.89
C SER A 52 -0.54 25.70 -72.36
N ALA A 53 0.53 26.11 -73.08
CA ALA A 53 0.80 27.36 -73.84
C ALA A 53 0.92 28.70 -73.05
N GLY A 54 1.73 29.69 -73.48
CA GLY A 54 2.75 29.76 -74.55
C GLY A 54 3.10 31.21 -74.99
N VAL A 55 4.19 31.38 -75.78
CA VAL A 55 4.61 32.58 -76.59
C VAL A 55 5.46 33.70 -75.93
N ASP A 56 6.79 33.58 -76.08
CA ASP A 56 7.80 34.45 -76.77
C ASP A 56 7.97 36.00 -76.61
N SER A 57 9.18 36.43 -77.03
CA SER A 57 9.68 37.76 -77.50
C SER A 57 10.50 38.67 -76.54
N ASP A 58 11.61 39.33 -76.93
CA ASP A 58 12.65 39.09 -77.99
C ASP A 58 13.91 40.03 -77.78
N GLU A 59 14.91 39.98 -78.69
CA GLU A 59 16.07 40.90 -78.92
C GLU A 59 17.21 40.91 -77.85
N SER A 60 18.52 40.66 -78.09
CA SER A 60 19.57 41.02 -79.10
C SER A 60 20.41 42.27 -78.69
N ASP A 61 21.75 42.41 -78.90
CA ASP A 61 22.85 41.63 -79.55
C ASP A 61 24.19 41.92 -78.75
N ALA A 62 25.49 41.70 -79.08
CA ALA A 62 26.25 41.36 -80.30
C ALA A 62 27.71 40.83 -80.06
N ALA A 63 28.34 40.39 -81.16
CA ALA A 63 29.77 40.16 -81.57
C ALA A 63 31.00 40.76 -80.79
N ASP A 64 32.26 40.24 -80.88
CA ASP A 64 32.84 38.95 -81.40
C ASP A 64 34.34 38.65 -80.95
N PRO A 65 35.43 38.72 -81.76
CA PRO A 65 36.17 37.50 -82.20
C PRO A 65 37.65 37.21 -81.76
N LEU A 66 38.06 35.94 -82.03
CA LEU A 66 39.38 35.41 -82.50
C LEU A 66 40.61 35.23 -81.58
N MET A 67 41.13 33.97 -81.48
CA MET A 67 42.42 33.50 -82.08
C MET A 67 42.91 32.08 -81.63
N VAL A 68 42.92 31.12 -82.58
CA VAL A 68 43.96 30.08 -82.91
C VAL A 68 44.47 29.02 -81.88
N GLU A 69 44.69 27.79 -82.39
CA GLU A 69 45.13 26.53 -81.73
C GLU A 69 46.67 26.36 -81.58
N PRO A 70 47.21 25.25 -81.01
CA PRO A 70 47.51 24.05 -81.85
C PRO A 70 47.37 22.66 -81.17
N ASP A 71 47.37 21.60 -82.00
CA ASP A 71 47.33 20.17 -81.64
C ASP A 71 48.54 19.62 -80.83
N VAL A 72 48.28 18.57 -80.04
CA VAL A 72 49.28 17.56 -79.59
C VAL A 72 48.63 16.17 -79.57
N VAL A 73 49.34 15.14 -80.05
CA VAL A 73 48.85 13.75 -80.17
C VAL A 73 49.40 12.86 -79.04
N GLU A 74 48.48 12.19 -78.33
CA GLU A 74 48.51 10.89 -77.61
C GLU A 74 49.77 10.44 -76.81
N PRO A 75 49.54 9.75 -75.69
CA PRO A 75 49.54 8.29 -75.80
C PRO A 75 48.30 7.62 -75.19
N ASP A 76 47.97 6.41 -75.68
CA ASP A 76 47.00 5.50 -75.06
C ASP A 76 47.35 5.25 -73.57
N VAL A 77 46.52 5.81 -72.69
CA VAL A 77 46.34 5.27 -71.33
C VAL A 77 45.09 4.43 -71.38
N VAL A 78 45.20 3.12 -71.15
CA VAL A 78 44.05 2.26 -70.94
C VAL A 78 43.38 2.71 -69.64
N GLU A 79 42.32 3.50 -69.75
CA GLU A 79 41.48 3.83 -68.60
C GLU A 79 40.93 2.53 -67.99
N PRO A 80 40.96 2.37 -66.66
CA PRO A 80 40.27 1.24 -66.03
C PRO A 80 38.77 1.33 -66.34
N ASP A 81 38.13 0.18 -66.55
CA ASP A 81 36.68 0.15 -66.78
C ASP A 81 35.98 0.90 -65.63
N PRO A 82 35.18 1.95 -65.91
CA PRO A 82 34.59 2.79 -64.88
C PRO A 82 33.59 2.01 -64.01
N ASP A 83 33.02 0.90 -64.50
CA ASP A 83 32.19 0.02 -63.70
C ASP A 83 33.01 -1.01 -62.90
N GLU A 84 34.21 -1.45 -63.34
CA GLU A 84 35.17 -2.14 -62.45
C GLU A 84 35.69 -1.20 -61.35
N GLU A 85 36.05 0.04 -61.66
CA GLU A 85 36.52 0.99 -60.64
C GLU A 85 35.39 1.36 -59.68
N ARG A 86 34.15 1.50 -60.15
CA ARG A 86 32.96 1.62 -59.28
C ARG A 86 32.73 0.37 -58.43
N GLU A 87 32.78 -0.84 -58.97
CA GLU A 87 32.69 -2.10 -58.19
C GLU A 87 33.79 -2.15 -57.11
N ARG A 88 35.02 -1.77 -57.47
CA ARG A 88 36.19 -1.79 -56.58
C ARG A 88 36.07 -0.75 -55.47
N ILE A 89 35.62 0.46 -55.79
CA ILE A 89 35.31 1.52 -54.83
C ILE A 89 34.11 1.12 -53.95
N GLN A 90 33.05 0.53 -54.50
CA GLN A 90 31.90 0.03 -53.73
C GLN A 90 32.29 -1.13 -52.80
N ARG A 91 33.17 -2.05 -53.22
CA ARG A 91 33.73 -3.09 -52.35
C ARG A 91 34.59 -2.50 -51.23
N GLN A 92 35.42 -1.49 -51.52
CA GLN A 92 36.23 -0.81 -50.50
C GLN A 92 35.38 0.06 -49.54
N LEU A 93 34.24 0.60 -50.00
CA LEU A 93 33.30 1.34 -49.17
C LEU A 93 32.33 0.44 -48.37
N ARG A 94 32.15 -0.83 -48.77
CA ARG A 94 31.43 -1.86 -47.99
C ARG A 94 32.25 -2.41 -46.83
N VAL A 95 32.78 -1.52 -45.99
CA VAL A 95 33.11 -1.86 -44.59
C VAL A 95 31.79 -1.97 -43.84
N GLN A 96 31.08 -3.09 -44.05
CA GLN A 96 29.90 -3.41 -43.25
C GLN A 96 30.36 -3.72 -41.82
N THR A 97 30.11 -2.79 -40.90
CA THR A 97 30.22 -3.06 -39.46
C THR A 97 29.37 -4.30 -39.16
N PRO A 98 29.97 -5.44 -38.77
CA PRO A 98 29.20 -6.67 -38.67
C PRO A 98 28.24 -6.58 -37.50
N TRP A 99 27.02 -7.09 -37.69
CA TRP A 99 25.94 -7.05 -36.70
C TRP A 99 26.35 -7.60 -35.33
N TRP A 100 27.22 -8.61 -35.26
CA TRP A 100 27.78 -9.10 -34.00
C TRP A 100 28.64 -8.06 -33.25
N ALA A 101 29.35 -7.16 -33.95
CA ALA A 101 30.15 -6.12 -33.30
C ALA A 101 29.26 -5.01 -32.72
N ILE A 102 28.13 -4.71 -33.37
CA ILE A 102 27.10 -3.83 -32.80
C ILE A 102 26.51 -4.49 -31.55
N GLY A 103 26.14 -5.77 -31.62
CA GLY A 103 25.65 -6.54 -30.47
C GLY A 103 26.63 -6.56 -29.29
N VAL A 104 27.92 -6.77 -29.54
CA VAL A 104 28.98 -6.73 -28.51
C VAL A 104 29.12 -5.33 -27.89
N VAL A 105 29.09 -4.26 -28.70
CA VAL A 105 29.15 -2.89 -28.17
C VAL A 105 27.91 -2.57 -27.32
N THR A 106 26.70 -2.91 -27.79
CA THR A 106 25.46 -2.71 -27.02
C THR A 106 25.47 -3.52 -25.72
N PHE A 107 25.93 -4.77 -25.75
CA PHE A 107 26.06 -5.60 -24.54
C PHE A 107 27.06 -5.03 -23.54
N VAL A 108 28.25 -4.59 -23.99
CA VAL A 108 29.26 -3.98 -23.12
C VAL A 108 28.77 -2.65 -22.54
N VAL A 109 28.06 -1.84 -23.32
CA VAL A 109 27.44 -0.59 -22.85
C VAL A 109 26.32 -0.89 -21.84
N ALA A 110 25.45 -1.87 -22.10
CA ALA A 110 24.40 -2.26 -21.16
C ALA A 110 24.98 -2.79 -19.84
N ALA A 111 25.95 -3.71 -19.89
CA ALA A 111 26.60 -4.26 -18.70
C ALA A 111 27.36 -3.18 -17.89
N ALA A 112 28.08 -2.28 -18.57
CA ALA A 112 28.75 -1.16 -17.91
C ALA A 112 27.75 -0.16 -17.30
N SER A 113 26.62 0.09 -17.97
CA SER A 113 25.59 1.01 -17.49
C SER A 113 24.79 0.44 -16.32
N LEU A 114 24.53 -0.87 -16.31
CA LEU A 114 23.96 -1.59 -15.16
C LEU A 114 24.90 -1.54 -13.96
N LEU A 115 26.20 -1.82 -14.16
CA LEU A 115 27.20 -1.74 -13.11
C LEU A 115 27.33 -0.31 -12.54
N LEU A 116 27.41 0.70 -13.40
CA LEU A 116 27.48 2.10 -12.99
C LEU A 116 26.16 2.58 -12.35
N GLY A 117 25.01 2.15 -12.85
CA GLY A 117 23.69 2.47 -12.30
C GLY A 117 23.51 1.93 -10.89
N PHE A 118 23.89 0.66 -10.67
CA PHE A 118 23.89 0.01 -9.36
C PHE A 118 24.90 0.65 -8.39
N VAL A 119 26.17 0.76 -8.79
CA VAL A 119 27.24 1.30 -7.94
C VAL A 119 27.14 2.83 -7.71
N THR A 120 26.22 3.51 -8.40
CA THR A 120 25.86 4.92 -8.11
C THR A 120 24.40 5.11 -7.69
N ALA A 121 23.70 4.03 -7.32
CA ALA A 121 22.33 4.09 -6.83
C ALA A 121 22.28 4.85 -5.49
N ASN A 122 21.38 5.83 -5.43
CA ASN A 122 21.10 6.62 -4.25
C ASN A 122 19.67 7.15 -4.31
N VAL A 123 18.89 6.82 -3.28
CA VAL A 123 17.46 7.15 -3.14
C VAL A 123 17.21 7.84 -1.80
N THR A 124 16.13 8.60 -1.71
CA THR A 124 15.60 9.09 -0.43
C THR A 124 14.27 8.39 -0.18
N THR A 125 14.18 7.70 0.95
CA THR A 125 13.12 6.74 1.31
C THR A 125 12.88 6.85 2.83
N THR A 126 12.15 5.90 3.42
CA THR A 126 11.80 5.84 4.84
C THR A 126 12.50 4.65 5.51
N ILE A 127 12.99 4.83 6.74
CA ILE A 127 13.50 3.74 7.60
C ILE A 127 12.89 3.96 8.99
N GLY A 128 11.92 3.12 9.35
CA GLY A 128 11.04 3.40 10.49
C GLY A 128 10.32 4.74 10.29
N PRO A 129 10.17 5.58 11.34
CA PRO A 129 9.53 6.90 11.23
C PRO A 129 10.44 7.96 10.58
N HIS A 130 11.70 7.64 10.25
CA HIS A 130 12.66 8.61 9.74
C HIS A 130 12.71 8.65 8.22
N ARG A 131 12.93 9.85 7.68
CA ARG A 131 13.46 10.01 6.33
C ARG A 131 14.91 9.54 6.28
N ALA A 132 15.29 8.77 5.28
CA ALA A 132 16.66 8.25 5.10
C ALA A 132 17.19 8.50 3.68
N GLU A 133 18.48 8.82 3.59
CA GLU A 133 19.25 8.81 2.33
C GLU A 133 20.01 7.48 2.24
N VAL A 134 19.66 6.64 1.27
CA VAL A 134 20.20 5.28 1.13
C VAL A 134 20.97 5.16 -0.18
N ALA A 135 22.25 4.77 -0.08
CA ALA A 135 23.19 4.68 -1.20
C ALA A 135 24.00 3.38 -1.18
N VAL A 136 24.38 2.89 -2.37
CA VAL A 136 25.33 1.78 -2.52
C VAL A 136 26.77 2.28 -2.30
N THR A 137 27.56 1.53 -1.53
CA THR A 137 28.98 1.81 -1.24
C THR A 137 29.89 0.68 -1.73
N VAL A 138 31.21 0.93 -1.77
CA VAL A 138 32.24 -0.04 -2.23
C VAL A 138 33.32 -0.26 -1.16
N ASP A 139 32.85 -0.37 0.08
CA ASP A 139 33.57 -0.54 1.36
C ASP A 139 33.52 -1.98 1.90
N SER A 140 32.46 -2.75 1.58
CA SER A 140 32.04 -4.04 2.18
C SER A 140 31.27 -3.92 3.53
N ASP A 141 30.81 -2.72 3.90
CA ASP A 141 30.11 -2.49 5.19
C ASP A 141 28.65 -2.05 4.92
N ILE A 142 27.71 -2.50 5.77
CA ILE A 142 26.37 -1.94 5.87
C ILE A 142 26.38 -0.94 7.04
N THR A 143 26.30 0.35 6.72
CA THR A 143 26.39 1.45 7.69
C THR A 143 25.06 2.16 7.83
N VAL A 144 24.45 2.10 9.01
CA VAL A 144 23.33 2.98 9.40
C VAL A 144 23.90 4.12 10.25
N ASP A 145 23.78 5.35 9.73
CA ASP A 145 24.24 6.58 10.37
C ASP A 145 23.05 7.34 10.97
N LEU A 146 23.06 7.49 12.29
CA LEU A 146 22.03 8.15 13.10
C LEU A 146 22.55 9.52 13.63
N GLY A 147 23.59 10.06 12.99
CA GLY A 147 24.14 11.38 13.30
C GLY A 147 24.62 11.49 14.75
N PRO A 148 24.14 12.45 15.56
CA PRO A 148 24.57 12.64 16.95
C PRO A 148 24.33 11.44 17.88
N ALA A 149 23.46 10.50 17.51
CA ALA A 149 23.26 9.26 18.28
C ALA A 149 24.42 8.27 18.08
N GLY A 150 25.07 8.28 16.92
CA GLY A 150 26.13 7.36 16.53
C GLY A 150 25.85 6.62 15.23
N THR A 151 26.55 5.51 15.01
CA THR A 151 26.43 4.67 13.82
C THR A 151 26.29 3.20 14.21
N VAL A 152 25.52 2.41 13.47
CA VAL A 152 25.54 0.94 13.50
C VAL A 152 26.23 0.46 12.23
N VAL A 153 27.23 -0.43 12.35
CA VAL A 153 27.98 -0.96 11.20
C VAL A 153 28.02 -2.48 11.25
N LEU A 154 27.53 -3.11 10.19
CA LEU A 154 27.51 -4.55 9.96
C LEU A 154 28.41 -4.91 8.78
N ASP A 155 28.98 -6.11 8.77
CA ASP A 155 29.75 -6.60 7.62
C ASP A 155 28.76 -7.02 6.51
N SER A 156 28.97 -6.54 5.28
CA SER A 156 28.05 -6.80 4.17
C SER A 156 28.18 -8.26 3.66
N PRO A 157 27.06 -9.00 3.52
CA PRO A 157 27.08 -10.33 2.90
C PRO A 157 27.24 -10.27 1.37
N LEU A 158 27.23 -9.08 0.77
CA LEU A 158 27.29 -8.92 -0.68
C LEU A 158 28.71 -9.14 -1.23
N PRO A 159 28.86 -9.85 -2.37
CA PRO A 159 30.16 -10.11 -2.97
C PRO A 159 30.83 -8.83 -3.50
N ALA A 160 32.12 -8.95 -3.85
CA ALA A 160 32.90 -7.92 -4.53
C ALA A 160 33.03 -6.55 -3.80
N ARG A 161 32.89 -6.55 -2.46
CA ARG A 161 32.98 -5.35 -1.58
C ARG A 161 31.84 -4.35 -1.74
N ILE A 162 30.66 -4.79 -2.15
CA ILE A 162 29.47 -3.94 -2.15
C ILE A 162 28.97 -3.78 -0.71
N GLY A 163 28.72 -2.55 -0.30
CA GLY A 163 28.07 -2.18 0.94
C GLY A 163 26.86 -1.27 0.71
N VAL A 164 26.26 -0.79 1.80
CA VAL A 164 25.15 0.16 1.77
C VAL A 164 25.34 1.18 2.89
N ARG A 165 25.24 2.48 2.60
CA ARG A 165 25.09 3.52 3.62
C ARG A 165 23.65 4.02 3.65
N ALA A 166 23.01 3.92 4.80
CA ALA A 166 21.77 4.62 5.12
C ALA A 166 22.09 5.77 6.09
N VAL A 167 21.87 7.01 5.67
CA VAL A 167 21.96 8.18 6.55
C VAL A 167 20.55 8.58 6.97
N VAL A 168 20.21 8.25 8.20
CA VAL A 168 18.93 8.56 8.84
C VAL A 168 18.90 10.04 9.19
N LYS A 169 17.78 10.71 8.91
CA LYS A 169 17.58 12.15 9.08
C LYS A 169 16.54 12.44 10.15
N GLU A 170 16.18 13.70 10.28
CA GLU A 170 14.98 14.14 10.99
C GLU A 170 13.73 13.37 10.51
N LEU A 171 12.78 13.21 11.42
CA LEU A 171 11.46 12.66 11.10
C LEU A 171 10.73 13.64 10.17
N PRO A 172 9.86 13.16 9.24
CA PRO A 172 9.13 14.05 8.35
C PRO A 172 8.29 15.07 9.13
N SER A 173 8.69 16.34 9.08
CA SER A 173 7.90 17.40 9.69
C SER A 173 6.65 17.66 8.84
N ASN A 174 5.54 17.08 9.28
CA ASN A 174 4.21 17.39 8.78
C ASN A 174 3.95 18.89 8.98
N ALA A 175 4.13 19.68 7.90
CA ALA A 175 4.14 21.14 7.93
C ALA A 175 2.73 21.71 8.13
N GLY A 176 2.22 21.60 9.36
CA GLY A 176 0.86 21.94 9.76
C GLY A 176 0.43 21.42 11.14
N LEU A 177 1.26 20.64 11.84
CA LEU A 177 0.92 20.12 13.18
C LEU A 177 0.72 21.26 14.21
N THR A 178 -0.46 21.30 14.81
CA THR A 178 -0.76 22.06 16.04
C THR A 178 -0.31 21.30 17.28
N ASP A 179 -0.19 21.97 18.43
CA ASP A 179 0.21 21.36 19.72
C ASP A 179 -0.58 20.07 20.06
N SER A 180 -1.88 20.04 19.75
CA SER A 180 -2.76 18.86 19.92
C SER A 180 -2.34 17.65 19.07
N THR A 181 -1.76 17.87 17.90
CA THR A 181 -1.34 16.83 16.96
C THR A 181 0.13 16.42 17.10
N MET A 182 0.94 17.22 17.81
CA MET A 182 2.33 16.85 18.11
C MET A 182 2.40 15.60 19.00
N ALA A 183 1.46 15.42 19.93
CA ALA A 183 1.39 14.21 20.76
C ALA A 183 1.13 12.94 19.92
N ALA A 184 0.16 13.00 18.99
CA ALA A 184 -0.15 11.90 18.07
C ALA A 184 1.04 11.54 17.16
N GLY A 185 1.77 12.55 16.66
CA GLY A 185 3.04 12.33 15.95
C GLY A 185 4.06 11.58 16.81
N LEU A 186 4.34 12.09 18.02
CA LEU A 186 5.33 11.50 18.94
C LEU A 186 4.99 10.06 19.37
N LEU A 187 3.70 9.70 19.38
CA LEU A 187 3.22 8.34 19.67
C LEU A 187 3.33 7.42 18.46
N ALA A 188 2.98 7.88 17.26
CA ALA A 188 3.22 7.14 16.02
C ALA A 188 4.73 6.89 15.80
N ASP A 189 5.57 7.86 16.17
CA ASP A 189 7.03 7.71 16.19
C ASP A 189 7.47 6.63 17.20
N ALA A 190 6.99 6.70 18.45
CA ALA A 190 7.31 5.75 19.53
C ALA A 190 6.93 4.30 19.18
N ASP A 191 5.76 4.12 18.57
CA ASP A 191 5.31 2.84 18.05
C ASP A 191 6.19 2.38 16.86
N ALA A 192 6.47 3.24 15.87
CA ALA A 192 7.36 2.89 14.76
C ALA A 192 8.79 2.50 15.19
N TYR A 193 9.34 3.08 16.26
CA TYR A 193 10.58 2.60 16.88
C TYR A 193 10.43 1.21 17.52
N THR A 194 9.31 0.97 18.21
CA THR A 194 9.01 -0.33 18.84
C THR A 194 8.91 -1.44 17.78
N ARG A 195 8.29 -1.12 16.64
CA ARG A 195 8.14 -2.02 15.49
C ARG A 195 9.46 -2.34 14.80
N MET A 196 10.36 -1.36 14.68
CA MET A 196 11.73 -1.56 14.17
C MET A 196 12.54 -2.54 15.04
N ILE A 197 12.27 -2.60 16.35
CA ILE A 197 12.92 -3.55 17.28
C ILE A 197 12.34 -4.96 17.12
N ALA A 198 11.04 -5.09 16.86
CA ALA A 198 10.36 -6.38 16.84
C ALA A 198 10.43 -7.10 15.47
N TYR A 199 10.32 -6.38 14.34
CA TYR A 199 10.18 -6.96 12.99
C TYR A 199 11.08 -6.27 11.95
N PRO A 200 12.43 -6.40 12.08
CA PRO A 200 13.39 -5.60 11.29
C PRO A 200 13.29 -5.84 9.78
N ASP A 201 13.09 -7.07 9.31
CA ASP A 201 13.12 -7.42 7.88
C ASP A 201 12.05 -6.68 7.06
N ALA A 202 10.88 -6.43 7.65
CA ALA A 202 9.81 -5.70 6.99
C ALA A 202 10.15 -4.21 6.79
N VAL A 203 10.96 -3.61 7.67
CA VAL A 203 11.34 -2.18 7.61
C VAL A 203 12.29 -1.89 6.44
N PHE A 204 13.07 -2.88 5.99
CA PHE A 204 14.07 -2.69 4.93
C PHE A 204 13.59 -3.03 3.51
N ALA A 205 12.39 -3.62 3.37
CA ALA A 205 11.85 -4.04 2.07
C ALA A 205 11.61 -2.86 1.10
N GLU A 206 11.02 -1.75 1.58
CA GLU A 206 10.77 -0.55 0.76
C GLU A 206 12.10 0.11 0.32
N PRO A 207 13.08 0.40 1.21
CA PRO A 207 14.40 0.88 0.82
C PRO A 207 15.10 0.02 -0.24
N VAL A 208 15.06 -1.31 -0.13
CA VAL A 208 15.71 -2.22 -1.10
C VAL A 208 15.04 -2.13 -2.48
N ARG A 209 13.71 -2.06 -2.53
CA ARG A 209 12.96 -1.88 -3.78
C ARG A 209 13.24 -0.52 -4.41
N ALA A 210 13.13 0.55 -3.63
CA ALA A 210 13.37 1.92 -4.07
C ALA A 210 14.82 2.14 -4.59
N LEU A 211 15.81 1.50 -3.95
CA LEU A 211 17.21 1.52 -4.40
C LEU A 211 17.41 0.72 -5.70
N THR A 212 16.69 -0.39 -5.87
CA THR A 212 16.71 -1.21 -7.10
C THR A 212 16.12 -0.46 -8.29
N ASP A 213 14.95 0.16 -8.12
CA ASP A 213 14.31 0.98 -9.16
C ASP A 213 15.18 2.19 -9.52
N ASN A 214 15.85 2.80 -8.53
CA ASN A 214 16.82 3.87 -8.74
C ASN A 214 18.05 3.42 -9.54
N ALA A 215 18.59 2.23 -9.25
CA ALA A 215 19.71 1.64 -9.97
C ALA A 215 19.36 1.38 -11.46
N LEU A 216 18.17 0.82 -11.72
CA LEU A 216 17.67 0.55 -13.07
C LEU A 216 17.42 1.84 -13.86
N ALA A 217 16.80 2.86 -13.24
CA ALA A 217 16.59 4.16 -13.86
C ALA A 217 17.91 4.85 -14.22
N ARG A 218 18.91 4.83 -13.32
CA ARG A 218 20.27 5.33 -13.60
C ARG A 218 20.94 4.55 -14.73
N ALA A 219 20.85 3.23 -14.74
CA ALA A 219 21.40 2.39 -15.80
C ALA A 219 20.79 2.71 -17.17
N ALA A 220 19.48 2.93 -17.24
CA ALA A 220 18.80 3.32 -18.47
C ALA A 220 19.27 4.70 -18.99
N VAL A 221 19.42 5.70 -18.10
CA VAL A 221 19.93 7.03 -18.46
C VAL A 221 21.39 6.98 -18.91
N ILE A 222 22.26 6.29 -18.15
CA ILE A 222 23.69 6.14 -18.48
C ILE A 222 23.84 5.41 -19.83
N GLY A 223 23.10 4.32 -20.05
CA GLY A 223 23.10 3.57 -21.29
C GLY A 223 22.61 4.39 -22.48
N SER A 224 21.55 5.18 -22.29
CA SER A 224 21.02 6.09 -23.33
C SER A 224 22.04 7.15 -23.73
N ILE A 225 22.69 7.80 -22.75
CA ILE A 225 23.74 8.81 -23.00
C ILE A 225 24.95 8.16 -23.69
N ALA A 226 25.37 6.97 -23.28
CA ALA A 226 26.48 6.25 -23.89
C ALA A 226 26.18 5.86 -25.34
N LEU A 227 24.99 5.33 -25.64
CA LEU A 227 24.56 4.97 -26.99
C LEU A 227 24.43 6.20 -27.90
N VAL A 228 23.85 7.31 -27.40
CA VAL A 228 23.79 8.59 -28.14
C VAL A 228 25.19 9.14 -28.40
N GLY A 229 26.10 9.08 -27.42
CA GLY A 229 27.50 9.48 -27.59
C GLY A 229 28.24 8.67 -28.65
N ILE A 230 28.08 7.34 -28.62
CA ILE A 230 28.64 6.43 -29.64
C ILE A 230 28.05 6.73 -31.03
N GLY A 231 26.74 6.96 -31.12
CA GLY A 231 26.06 7.35 -32.36
C GLY A 231 26.54 8.68 -32.92
N ALA A 232 26.72 9.70 -32.06
CA ALA A 232 27.23 11.02 -32.43
C ALA A 232 28.69 10.96 -32.91
N VAL A 233 29.55 10.18 -32.24
CA VAL A 233 30.93 9.91 -32.68
C VAL A 233 30.93 9.20 -34.03
N HIS A 234 30.10 8.18 -34.22
CA HIS A 234 29.99 7.44 -35.49
C HIS A 234 29.54 8.36 -36.65
N ALA A 235 28.49 9.17 -36.44
CA ALA A 235 28.03 10.15 -37.42
C ALA A 235 29.09 11.23 -37.73
N GLY A 236 29.80 11.72 -36.71
CA GLY A 236 30.90 12.68 -36.86
C GLY A 236 32.06 12.16 -37.71
N LEU A 237 32.43 10.89 -37.53
CA LEU A 237 33.46 10.21 -38.33
C LEU A 237 33.08 10.05 -39.81
N HIS A 238 31.78 9.97 -40.12
CA HIS A 238 31.30 9.91 -41.50
C HIS A 238 31.28 11.29 -42.19
N GLY A 239 31.31 12.40 -41.44
CA GLY A 239 31.17 13.78 -41.93
C GLY A 239 32.45 14.46 -42.44
N ARG A 240 32.43 15.81 -42.44
CA ARG A 240 33.49 16.69 -43.00
C ARG A 240 34.89 16.47 -42.38
N TRP A 241 34.99 15.89 -41.19
CA TRP A 241 36.25 15.64 -40.47
C TRP A 241 37.03 14.39 -40.94
N ARG A 242 36.50 13.68 -41.95
CA ARG A 242 37.01 12.47 -42.63
C ARG A 242 38.51 12.39 -42.98
N ARG A 243 39.32 13.44 -42.83
CA ARG A 243 40.77 13.43 -43.10
C ARG A 243 41.64 13.38 -41.83
N ALA A 244 41.14 13.84 -40.68
CA ALA A 244 41.92 13.89 -39.44
C ALA A 244 41.94 12.54 -38.69
N PHE A 245 40.83 11.80 -38.70
CA PHE A 245 40.65 10.62 -37.84
C PHE A 245 41.07 9.27 -38.45
N ARG A 246 41.20 9.13 -39.78
CA ARG A 246 41.49 7.83 -40.45
C ARG A 246 42.77 7.14 -39.98
N LEU A 247 43.74 7.90 -39.47
CA LEU A 247 44.99 7.33 -38.94
C LEU A 247 44.81 6.60 -37.60
N VAL A 248 43.63 6.69 -36.98
CA VAL A 248 43.33 6.16 -35.62
C VAL A 248 42.12 5.23 -35.60
N THR A 249 41.05 5.52 -36.36
CA THR A 249 39.74 4.84 -36.19
C THR A 249 39.49 3.60 -37.03
N ASP A 250 40.33 3.28 -38.02
CA ASP A 250 40.12 2.16 -38.95
C ASP A 250 40.31 0.76 -38.33
N ARG A 251 40.33 0.66 -36.99
CA ARG A 251 40.34 -0.59 -36.22
C ARG A 251 39.27 -0.53 -35.12
N PRO A 252 38.28 -1.44 -35.09
CA PRO A 252 37.23 -1.42 -34.06
C PRO A 252 37.79 -1.59 -32.64
N VAL A 253 38.94 -2.25 -32.51
CA VAL A 253 39.72 -2.35 -31.27
C VAL A 253 40.05 -0.98 -30.67
N VAL A 254 40.33 0.05 -31.47
CA VAL A 254 40.67 1.38 -30.95
C VAL A 254 39.43 2.08 -30.38
N VAL A 255 38.28 1.98 -31.06
CA VAL A 255 37.00 2.52 -30.57
C VAL A 255 36.57 1.81 -29.28
N ALA A 256 36.69 0.48 -29.23
CA ALA A 256 36.48 -0.30 -28.02
C ALA A 256 37.42 0.12 -26.89
N LEU A 257 38.72 0.27 -27.15
CA LEU A 257 39.70 0.72 -26.15
C LEU A 257 39.43 2.14 -25.64
N THR A 258 39.00 3.08 -26.49
CA THR A 258 38.61 4.42 -26.00
C THR A 258 37.31 4.40 -25.20
N ALA A 259 36.32 3.59 -25.60
CA ALA A 259 35.09 3.43 -24.82
C ALA A 259 35.38 2.80 -23.45
N SER A 260 36.18 1.72 -23.41
CA SER A 260 36.66 1.11 -22.18
C SER A 260 37.51 2.06 -21.35
N ALA A 261 38.37 2.88 -21.95
CA ALA A 261 39.18 3.87 -21.21
C ALA A 261 38.33 5.00 -20.61
N VAL A 262 37.24 5.41 -21.27
CA VAL A 262 36.28 6.36 -20.69
C VAL A 262 35.52 5.69 -19.52
N VAL A 263 34.97 4.49 -19.71
CA VAL A 263 34.25 3.76 -18.65
C VAL A 263 35.16 3.49 -17.43
N VAL A 264 36.37 2.97 -17.65
CA VAL A 264 37.36 2.73 -16.59
C VAL A 264 37.85 4.03 -15.96
N GLY A 265 38.00 5.11 -16.75
CA GLY A 265 38.34 6.44 -16.24
C GLY A 265 37.26 6.98 -15.30
N SER A 266 36.00 7.00 -15.74
CA SER A 266 34.84 7.40 -14.93
C SER A 266 34.71 6.55 -13.66
N MET A 267 34.86 5.23 -13.78
CA MET A 267 34.83 4.31 -12.64
C MET A 267 35.97 4.58 -11.65
N ALA A 268 37.20 4.81 -12.13
CA ALA A 268 38.36 5.13 -11.30
C ALA A 268 38.25 6.50 -10.60
N THR A 269 37.58 7.48 -11.22
CA THR A 269 37.30 8.79 -10.58
C THR A 269 36.10 8.77 -9.62
N GLY A 270 35.12 7.89 -9.85
CA GLY A 270 33.93 7.76 -9.00
C GLY A 270 34.17 6.92 -7.75
N LEU A 271 34.95 5.83 -7.87
CA LEU A 271 35.17 4.86 -6.79
C LEU A 271 35.65 5.47 -5.45
N PRO A 272 36.50 6.52 -5.40
CA PRO A 272 36.87 7.16 -4.13
C PRO A 272 35.71 7.88 -3.43
N ALA A 273 34.73 8.40 -4.17
CA ALA A 273 33.55 9.07 -3.62
C ALA A 273 32.45 8.09 -3.17
N LEU A 274 32.63 6.79 -3.44
CA LEU A 274 31.73 5.69 -3.08
C LEU A 274 32.34 4.80 -1.98
N ARG A 275 33.49 5.21 -1.42
CA ARG A 275 34.07 4.60 -0.23
C ARG A 275 33.54 5.29 1.01
N ASN A 276 33.38 4.47 2.04
CA ASN A 276 32.90 4.86 3.34
C ASN A 276 34.02 4.53 4.34
N ASP A 277 34.61 5.54 4.97
CA ASP A 277 35.48 5.31 6.12
C ASP A 277 34.60 5.32 7.38
N ALA A 278 33.89 4.21 7.62
CA ALA A 278 32.98 4.07 8.75
C ALA A 278 33.77 4.19 10.08
N PRO A 279 33.28 4.98 11.07
CA PRO A 279 34.00 5.18 12.32
C PRO A 279 34.05 3.87 13.13
N PRO A 280 35.15 3.62 13.88
CA PRO A 280 35.26 2.41 14.69
C PRO A 280 34.21 2.41 15.82
N GLY A 281 33.34 1.41 15.78
CA GLY A 281 32.36 1.11 16.83
C GLY A 281 32.78 -0.07 17.72
N HIS A 282 32.03 -0.28 18.80
CA HIS A 282 32.14 -1.41 19.70
C HIS A 282 31.12 -2.49 19.31
N VAL A 283 31.51 -3.76 19.40
CA VAL A 283 30.53 -4.87 19.31
C VAL A 283 29.66 -4.86 20.57
N ILE A 284 28.38 -5.19 20.41
CA ILE A 284 27.39 -5.21 21.50
C ILE A 284 27.01 -6.67 21.81
N ASP A 285 27.52 -7.22 22.90
CA ASP A 285 27.37 -8.63 23.31
C ASP A 285 25.91 -9.13 23.37
N SER A 286 24.92 -8.25 23.55
CA SER A 286 23.50 -8.66 23.54
C SER A 286 22.97 -9.09 22.15
N PHE A 287 23.72 -8.78 21.08
CA PHE A 287 23.39 -9.18 19.71
C PHE A 287 23.97 -10.55 19.32
N ASP A 288 24.77 -11.22 20.16
CA ASP A 288 25.29 -12.56 19.92
C ASP A 288 24.14 -13.57 19.66
N GLY A 289 24.16 -14.31 18.57
CA GLY A 289 23.04 -15.18 18.17
C GLY A 289 21.78 -14.41 17.76
N THR A 290 21.93 -13.26 17.10
CA THR A 290 20.86 -12.56 16.36
C THR A 290 21.30 -12.32 14.90
N PRO A 291 20.39 -11.94 13.98
CA PRO A 291 20.77 -11.53 12.62
C PRO A 291 21.73 -10.33 12.55
N ILE A 292 21.94 -9.61 13.66
CA ILE A 292 22.87 -8.47 13.79
C ILE A 292 24.05 -8.75 14.72
N GLU A 293 24.39 -10.04 14.94
CA GLU A 293 25.62 -10.44 15.64
C GLU A 293 26.86 -9.76 15.04
N GLY A 294 27.77 -9.32 15.92
CA GLY A 294 28.99 -8.61 15.50
C GLY A 294 28.78 -7.14 15.07
N ALA A 295 27.56 -6.59 15.10
CA ALA A 295 27.31 -5.19 14.77
C ALA A 295 28.17 -4.23 15.62
N ARG A 296 28.95 -3.40 14.94
CA ARG A 296 29.84 -2.38 15.52
C ARG A 296 29.05 -1.09 15.72
N VAL A 297 28.65 -0.79 16.94
CA VAL A 297 27.88 0.43 17.28
C VAL A 297 28.79 1.51 17.87
N SER A 298 28.56 2.77 17.50
CA SER A 298 29.26 3.95 18.03
C SER A 298 28.32 4.94 18.70
N GLY A 299 28.87 5.97 19.35
CA GLY A 299 28.11 7.07 19.95
C GLY A 299 27.25 6.67 21.15
N ARG A 300 26.27 7.53 21.49
CA ARG A 300 25.37 7.34 22.65
C ARG A 300 24.43 6.14 22.50
N LEU A 301 24.19 5.68 21.27
CA LEU A 301 23.44 4.46 21.01
C LEU A 301 24.20 3.23 21.53
N ALA A 302 25.53 3.19 21.42
CA ALA A 302 26.33 2.10 21.97
C ALA A 302 26.17 2.00 23.51
N ASP A 303 26.18 3.14 24.21
CA ASP A 303 25.94 3.20 25.66
C ASP A 303 24.55 2.64 26.02
N LEU A 304 23.51 3.06 25.27
CA LEU A 304 22.13 2.63 25.51
C LEU A 304 21.91 1.15 25.22
N LEU A 305 22.43 0.63 24.11
CA LEU A 305 22.32 -0.79 23.76
C LEU A 305 23.14 -1.67 24.71
N THR A 306 24.30 -1.21 25.18
CA THR A 306 25.06 -1.92 26.23
C THR A 306 24.27 -1.99 27.54
N ALA A 307 23.52 -0.94 27.89
CA ALA A 307 22.75 -0.87 29.14
C ALA A 307 21.40 -1.62 29.09
N TYR A 308 20.68 -1.56 27.96
CA TYR A 308 19.31 -2.06 27.83
C TYR A 308 19.14 -3.25 26.87
N GLY A 309 20.12 -3.54 26.02
CA GLY A 309 20.11 -4.66 25.08
C GLY A 309 19.81 -6.02 25.72
N PRO A 310 20.39 -6.37 26.89
CA PRO A 310 20.03 -7.60 27.61
C PRO A 310 18.55 -7.67 28.03
N THR A 311 17.92 -6.53 28.32
CA THR A 311 16.49 -6.44 28.67
C THR A 311 15.60 -6.56 27.43
N ILE A 312 15.97 -5.88 26.33
CA ILE A 312 15.28 -5.99 25.04
C ILE A 312 15.32 -7.45 24.57
N ARG A 313 16.49 -8.10 24.66
CA ARG A 313 16.65 -9.51 24.35
C ARG A 313 15.79 -10.40 25.24
N LEU A 314 15.77 -10.19 26.55
CA LEU A 314 14.96 -11.00 27.48
C LEU A 314 13.47 -10.96 27.13
N LEU A 315 12.97 -9.81 26.66
CA LEU A 315 11.59 -9.67 26.19
C LEU A 315 11.37 -10.38 24.85
N TYR A 316 12.30 -10.26 23.89
CA TYR A 316 12.25 -10.92 22.58
C TYR A 316 12.32 -12.46 22.69
N ASP A 317 13.37 -12.99 23.34
CA ASP A 317 13.54 -14.43 23.57
C ASP A 317 12.35 -14.99 24.38
N GLY A 318 11.81 -14.21 25.33
CA GLY A 318 10.62 -14.56 26.12
C GLY A 318 9.34 -14.62 25.29
N ASN A 319 9.13 -13.68 24.36
CA ASN A 319 8.00 -13.65 23.44
C ASN A 319 8.03 -14.83 22.47
N ASN A 320 9.18 -15.08 21.83
CA ASN A 320 9.32 -16.18 20.88
C ASN A 320 9.16 -17.53 21.59
N ALA A 321 9.69 -17.68 22.81
CA ALA A 321 9.47 -18.87 23.62
C ALA A 321 8.02 -19.03 24.09
N PHE A 322 7.23 -17.95 24.20
CA PHE A 322 5.79 -18.03 24.47
C PHE A 322 5.05 -18.58 23.25
N PHE A 323 5.17 -17.95 22.08
CA PHE A 323 4.46 -18.40 20.87
C PHE A 323 4.93 -19.79 20.40
N THR A 324 6.21 -20.14 20.54
CA THR A 324 6.69 -21.52 20.29
C THR A 324 5.96 -22.57 21.13
N ARG A 325 5.60 -22.25 22.38
CA ARG A 325 4.79 -23.15 23.24
C ARG A 325 3.30 -23.12 22.88
N ALA A 326 2.78 -21.96 22.48
CA ALA A 326 1.41 -21.82 21.99
C ALA A 326 1.18 -22.71 20.76
N THR A 327 2.03 -22.64 19.73
CA THR A 327 1.93 -23.47 18.52
C THR A 327 2.06 -24.96 18.84
N ALA A 328 3.01 -25.36 19.69
CA ALA A 328 3.13 -26.77 20.09
C ALA A 328 1.90 -27.27 20.89
N THR A 329 1.23 -26.40 21.65
CA THR A 329 -0.02 -26.76 22.35
C THR A 329 -1.21 -26.78 21.39
N LEU A 330 -1.24 -25.89 20.40
CA LEU A 330 -2.22 -25.92 19.29
C LEU A 330 -2.12 -27.24 18.51
N ASP A 331 -0.90 -27.69 18.17
CA ASP A 331 -0.68 -28.95 17.46
C ASP A 331 -1.23 -30.16 18.25
N ASP A 332 -0.94 -30.24 19.56
CA ASP A 332 -1.43 -31.30 20.45
C ASP A 332 -2.97 -31.26 20.59
N GLU A 333 -3.58 -30.08 20.72
CA GLU A 333 -5.03 -29.89 20.87
C GLU A 333 -5.81 -30.09 19.55
N LEU A 334 -5.25 -29.69 18.40
CA LEU A 334 -5.80 -30.01 17.08
C LEU A 334 -5.75 -31.52 16.82
N ALA A 335 -4.64 -32.18 17.15
CA ALA A 335 -4.53 -33.63 17.05
C ALA A 335 -5.50 -34.35 17.99
N ALA A 336 -5.75 -33.82 19.20
CA ALA A 336 -6.76 -34.33 20.11
C ALA A 336 -8.19 -34.13 19.57
N ALA A 337 -8.45 -33.02 18.86
CA ALA A 337 -9.70 -32.76 18.12
C ALA A 337 -9.83 -33.57 16.81
N GLY A 338 -8.87 -34.43 16.48
CA GLY A 338 -8.89 -35.32 15.31
C GLY A 338 -8.31 -34.72 14.03
N ILE A 339 -7.72 -33.53 14.09
CA ILE A 339 -7.14 -32.81 12.94
C ILE A 339 -5.63 -33.08 12.93
N SER A 340 -5.15 -33.74 11.88
CA SER A 340 -3.75 -34.18 11.81
C SER A 340 -2.96 -33.35 10.82
N SER A 341 -1.86 -32.74 11.27
CA SER A 341 -0.87 -32.04 10.45
C SER A 341 -0.03 -32.95 9.52
N ASN A 342 -0.55 -34.12 9.14
CA ASN A 342 0.09 -35.10 8.27
C ASN A 342 -0.76 -35.43 7.03
N GLY A 343 -1.28 -34.40 6.37
CA GLY A 343 -1.86 -34.48 5.02
C GLY A 343 -3.40 -34.55 4.98
N PRO A 344 -3.98 -34.47 3.76
CA PRO A 344 -5.42 -34.31 3.52
C PRO A 344 -6.22 -35.62 3.69
N ASP A 345 -5.78 -36.51 4.57
CA ASP A 345 -6.43 -37.82 4.83
C ASP A 345 -7.66 -37.69 5.74
N ALA A 346 -7.90 -36.50 6.31
CA ALA A 346 -9.24 -36.07 6.70
C ALA A 346 -9.85 -35.34 5.49
N GLU A 347 -10.57 -36.08 4.64
CA GLU A 347 -11.49 -35.48 3.67
C GLU A 347 -12.45 -34.54 4.45
N PRO A 348 -12.54 -33.25 4.08
CA PRO A 348 -13.69 -32.44 4.47
C PRO A 348 -14.97 -33.16 4.03
N PRO A 349 -16.11 -32.94 4.69
CA PRO A 349 -17.39 -33.31 4.09
C PRO A 349 -17.42 -32.79 2.65
N GLU A 350 -17.66 -33.65 1.65
CA GLU A 350 -17.44 -33.36 0.21
C GLU A 350 -18.24 -32.14 -0.31
N ASP A 351 -19.17 -31.65 0.49
CA ASP A 351 -20.12 -30.56 0.23
C ASP A 351 -19.95 -29.36 1.20
N THR A 352 -18.77 -29.12 1.80
CA THR A 352 -18.55 -28.01 2.77
C THR A 352 -17.34 -27.11 2.47
N VAL A 353 -17.44 -25.85 2.91
CA VAL A 353 -16.43 -24.78 2.82
C VAL A 353 -15.97 -24.41 4.22
N THR A 354 -14.67 -24.46 4.48
CA THR A 354 -14.07 -24.13 5.79
C THR A 354 -13.53 -22.69 5.81
N ALA A 355 -13.99 -21.89 6.76
CA ALA A 355 -13.45 -20.56 7.01
C ALA A 355 -12.77 -20.43 8.38
N LEU A 356 -11.68 -19.66 8.42
CA LEU A 356 -11.09 -19.15 9.66
C LEU A 356 -11.53 -17.70 9.87
N PHE A 357 -12.24 -17.44 10.97
CA PHE A 357 -12.76 -16.13 11.35
C PHE A 357 -11.99 -15.55 12.53
N PHE A 358 -11.50 -14.31 12.40
CA PHE A 358 -10.96 -13.54 13.51
C PHE A 358 -11.22 -12.03 13.35
N THR A 359 -10.79 -11.27 14.36
CA THR A 359 -10.98 -9.82 14.44
C THR A 359 -10.02 -9.22 15.46
N ASP A 360 -9.81 -7.91 15.42
CA ASP A 360 -9.07 -7.12 16.41
C ASP A 360 -7.70 -7.76 16.76
N VAL A 361 -6.89 -8.09 15.73
CA VAL A 361 -5.54 -8.65 15.93
C VAL A 361 -4.56 -7.57 16.44
N HIS A 362 -4.83 -6.29 16.16
CA HIS A 362 -4.05 -5.11 16.56
C HIS A 362 -2.55 -5.35 16.45
N CYS A 363 -2.12 -5.78 15.27
CA CYS A 363 -0.73 -6.04 14.90
C CYS A 363 0.03 -7.06 15.79
N ASN A 364 -0.66 -7.96 16.50
CA ASN A 364 -0.02 -9.05 17.22
C ASN A 364 0.39 -10.18 16.27
N ILE A 365 1.57 -10.04 15.66
CA ILE A 365 2.07 -10.96 14.62
C ILE A 365 2.26 -12.40 15.13
N GLY A 366 2.57 -12.62 16.40
CA GLY A 366 2.62 -13.98 16.97
C GLY A 366 1.24 -14.66 17.04
N MET A 367 0.16 -13.89 17.18
CA MET A 367 -1.20 -14.41 17.00
C MET A 367 -1.56 -14.60 15.53
N ALA A 368 -1.10 -13.74 14.63
CA ALA A 368 -1.28 -13.94 13.19
C ALA A 368 -0.62 -15.23 12.69
N GLU A 369 0.62 -15.51 13.14
CA GLU A 369 1.32 -16.78 12.90
C GLU A 369 0.53 -18.00 13.44
N LEU A 370 -0.08 -17.89 14.62
CA LEU A 370 -0.89 -18.96 15.22
C LEU A 370 -2.21 -19.20 14.46
N VAL A 371 -2.87 -18.14 14.01
CA VAL A 371 -4.11 -18.21 13.20
C VAL A 371 -3.79 -18.80 11.82
N GLY A 372 -2.72 -18.34 11.16
CA GLY A 372 -2.28 -18.84 9.86
C GLY A 372 -1.86 -20.31 9.89
N HIS A 373 -1.10 -20.73 10.92
CA HIS A 373 -0.79 -22.15 11.18
C HIS A 373 -2.06 -22.97 11.41
N THR A 374 -3.08 -22.40 12.07
CA THR A 374 -4.38 -23.07 12.19
C THR A 374 -5.09 -23.19 10.85
N ALA A 375 -5.09 -22.14 10.02
CA ALA A 375 -5.71 -22.13 8.71
C ALA A 375 -5.11 -23.19 7.76
N GLU A 376 -3.77 -23.36 7.77
CA GLU A 376 -3.11 -24.47 7.07
C GLU A 376 -3.51 -25.83 7.67
N ALA A 377 -3.49 -25.97 9.00
CA ALA A 377 -3.76 -27.23 9.68
C ALA A 377 -5.21 -27.74 9.55
N VAL A 378 -6.20 -26.84 9.37
CA VAL A 378 -7.61 -27.23 9.13
C VAL A 378 -7.99 -27.28 7.64
N GLY A 379 -7.11 -26.83 6.74
CA GLY A 379 -7.42 -26.71 5.31
C GLY A 379 -8.48 -25.65 5.01
N ALA A 380 -8.28 -24.42 5.49
CA ALA A 380 -9.25 -23.33 5.28
C ALA A 380 -9.33 -22.89 3.80
N ASP A 381 -10.54 -22.81 3.27
CA ASP A 381 -10.86 -22.31 1.93
C ASP A 381 -10.90 -20.78 1.86
N MET A 382 -11.08 -20.10 3.00
CA MET A 382 -11.00 -18.63 3.11
C MET A 382 -10.68 -18.15 4.53
N ILE A 383 -10.09 -16.95 4.62
CA ILE A 383 -9.90 -16.18 5.85
C ILE A 383 -10.92 -15.05 5.91
N LEU A 384 -11.58 -14.88 7.05
CA LEU A 384 -12.55 -13.82 7.35
C LEU A 384 -12.01 -12.95 8.49
N ASP A 385 -11.66 -11.71 8.19
CA ASP A 385 -11.16 -10.72 9.15
C ASP A 385 -12.20 -9.58 9.30
N THR A 386 -12.69 -9.31 10.51
CA THR A 386 -13.57 -8.15 10.77
C THR A 386 -12.87 -6.93 11.34
N GLY A 387 -11.57 -6.80 11.06
CA GLY A 387 -10.85 -5.54 11.11
C GLY A 387 -9.98 -5.36 12.35
N ASP A 388 -9.44 -4.14 12.48
CA ASP A 388 -8.41 -3.78 13.45
C ASP A 388 -7.16 -4.65 13.28
N THR A 389 -6.68 -4.73 12.03
CA THR A 389 -5.38 -5.29 11.68
C THR A 389 -4.24 -4.45 12.27
N THR A 390 -4.42 -3.13 12.33
CA THR A 390 -3.45 -2.13 12.80
C THR A 390 -3.81 -1.53 14.18
N ILE A 391 -2.95 -0.69 14.75
CA ILE A 391 -3.12 -0.07 16.07
C ILE A 391 -3.43 1.44 15.96
N ALA A 392 -2.97 2.11 14.91
CA ALA A 392 -3.23 3.53 14.68
C ALA A 392 -3.45 3.92 13.20
N GLY A 393 -3.60 2.94 12.30
CA GLY A 393 -3.97 3.18 10.90
C GLY A 393 -2.95 3.98 10.09
N THR A 394 -1.70 4.07 10.55
CA THR A 394 -0.70 4.95 9.95
C THR A 394 -0.07 4.32 8.72
N ALA A 395 0.44 5.15 7.79
CA ALA A 395 1.20 4.67 6.64
C ALA A 395 2.41 3.78 7.04
N LEU A 396 2.96 3.97 8.23
CA LEU A 396 4.07 3.18 8.76
C LEU A 396 3.63 1.75 9.15
N GLU A 397 2.34 1.49 9.36
CA GLU A 397 1.80 0.18 9.77
C GLU A 397 1.57 -0.80 8.61
N GLU A 398 2.06 -0.49 7.40
CA GLU A 398 2.08 -1.40 6.25
C GLU A 398 2.68 -2.77 6.62
N PHE A 399 3.65 -2.81 7.54
CA PHE A 399 4.26 -4.04 8.01
C PHE A 399 3.31 -4.95 8.82
N CYS A 400 2.25 -4.42 9.47
CA CYS A 400 1.23 -5.22 10.16
C CYS A 400 0.47 -6.05 9.13
N VAL A 401 -0.09 -5.37 8.13
CA VAL A 401 -0.78 -5.98 6.99
C VAL A 401 0.14 -7.01 6.32
N ASN A 402 1.37 -6.63 5.96
CA ASN A 402 2.32 -7.56 5.33
C ASN A 402 2.77 -8.73 6.24
N ALA A 403 2.64 -8.64 7.56
CA ALA A 403 3.03 -9.70 8.47
C ALA A 403 1.88 -10.68 8.75
N VAL A 404 0.65 -10.17 8.83
CA VAL A 404 -0.56 -11.00 8.78
C VAL A 404 -0.64 -11.72 7.43
N ASP A 405 -0.40 -11.02 6.32
CA ASP A 405 -0.35 -11.57 4.96
C ASP A 405 0.63 -12.73 4.83
N ARG A 406 1.87 -12.55 5.30
CA ARG A 406 2.90 -13.60 5.31
C ARG A 406 2.64 -14.77 6.27
N ALA A 407 1.74 -14.60 7.25
CA ALA A 407 1.38 -15.66 8.17
C ALA A 407 0.28 -16.58 7.60
N MET A 408 -0.55 -16.08 6.69
CA MET A 408 -1.67 -16.83 6.11
C MET A 408 -1.21 -17.74 4.95
N PRO A 409 -1.93 -18.83 4.65
CA PRO A 409 -1.60 -19.70 3.52
C PRO A 409 -1.78 -18.96 2.18
N ALA A 410 -0.72 -18.92 1.36
CA ALA A 410 -0.60 -18.00 0.22
C ALA A 410 -1.62 -18.21 -0.94
N ASP A 411 -2.28 -19.37 -1.00
CA ASP A 411 -3.31 -19.69 -2.01
C ASP A 411 -4.75 -19.52 -1.46
N VAL A 412 -4.93 -19.07 -0.21
CA VAL A 412 -6.23 -18.92 0.46
C VAL A 412 -6.73 -17.46 0.40
N PRO A 413 -7.93 -17.19 -0.14
CA PRO A 413 -8.52 -15.84 -0.16
C PRO A 413 -8.66 -15.21 1.22
N TYR A 414 -8.14 -13.99 1.37
CA TYR A 414 -8.30 -13.17 2.57
C TYR A 414 -9.39 -12.12 2.35
N VAL A 415 -10.48 -12.19 3.11
CA VAL A 415 -11.61 -11.24 3.06
C VAL A 415 -11.60 -10.38 4.31
N VAL A 416 -11.71 -9.05 4.16
CA VAL A 416 -11.64 -8.13 5.31
C VAL A 416 -12.70 -7.04 5.28
N ALA A 417 -13.40 -6.88 6.41
CA ALA A 417 -14.17 -5.68 6.75
C ALA A 417 -13.30 -4.81 7.67
N ALA A 418 -12.48 -3.94 7.08
CA ALA A 418 -11.43 -3.20 7.78
C ALA A 418 -11.99 -2.36 8.95
N GLY A 419 -11.27 -2.35 10.07
CA GLY A 419 -11.78 -1.83 11.34
C GLY A 419 -11.55 -0.33 11.54
N ASN A 420 -12.01 0.23 12.66
CA ASN A 420 -11.82 1.67 12.88
C ASN A 420 -10.38 2.05 13.25
N HIS A 421 -9.46 1.10 13.49
CA HIS A 421 -8.03 1.39 13.51
C HIS A 421 -7.41 1.33 12.10
N ASP A 422 -8.11 0.80 11.09
CA ASP A 422 -7.60 0.61 9.72
C ASP A 422 -8.06 1.71 8.75
N SER A 423 -7.34 2.84 8.74
CA SER A 423 -7.63 4.02 7.90
C SER A 423 -7.75 3.74 6.39
N ILE A 424 -8.19 4.74 5.61
CA ILE A 424 -8.08 4.73 4.14
C ILE A 424 -6.66 4.40 3.63
N VAL A 425 -5.61 4.66 4.41
CA VAL A 425 -4.23 4.28 4.06
C VAL A 425 -4.00 2.79 4.30
N THR A 426 -4.44 2.24 5.43
CA THR A 426 -4.37 0.80 5.74
C THR A 426 -5.19 -0.02 4.74
N VAL A 427 -6.40 0.41 4.40
CA VAL A 427 -7.21 -0.18 3.32
C VAL A 427 -6.47 -0.18 1.98
N GLY A 428 -5.73 0.89 1.69
CA GLY A 428 -4.85 0.97 0.53
C GLY A 428 -3.66 -0.01 0.59
N GLN A 429 -3.25 -0.46 1.79
CA GLN A 429 -2.18 -1.43 2.03
C GLN A 429 -2.69 -2.87 1.94
N MET A 430 -3.84 -3.17 2.54
CA MET A 430 -4.55 -4.45 2.41
C MET A 430 -4.80 -4.80 0.92
N ARG A 431 -5.26 -3.81 0.13
CA ARG A 431 -5.42 -3.96 -1.32
C ARG A 431 -4.10 -4.08 -2.11
N ARG A 432 -2.94 -3.75 -1.51
CA ARG A 432 -1.60 -4.00 -2.10
C ARG A 432 -1.05 -5.38 -1.75
N ALA A 433 -1.38 -5.92 -0.58
CA ALA A 433 -1.12 -7.31 -0.22
C ALA A 433 -1.93 -8.27 -1.11
N GLY A 434 -3.16 -7.89 -1.43
CA GLY A 434 -4.05 -8.60 -2.35
C GLY A 434 -5.41 -8.96 -1.75
N TRP A 435 -5.69 -8.48 -0.53
CA TRP A 435 -6.88 -8.84 0.25
C TRP A 435 -8.15 -8.27 -0.36
N ILE A 436 -9.23 -9.03 -0.23
CA ILE A 436 -10.59 -8.66 -0.64
C ILE A 436 -11.18 -7.74 0.44
N VAL A 437 -10.80 -6.46 0.38
CA VAL A 437 -11.31 -5.43 1.29
C VAL A 437 -12.71 -5.00 0.85
N LEU A 438 -13.72 -5.35 1.66
CA LEU A 438 -15.13 -5.06 1.43
C LEU A 438 -15.40 -3.54 1.45
N ASP A 439 -16.32 -3.10 0.58
CA ASP A 439 -16.54 -1.68 0.23
C ASP A 439 -18.01 -1.30 0.02
N GLY A 440 -18.92 -2.07 0.62
CA GLY A 440 -20.37 -1.90 0.50
C GLY A 440 -21.00 -2.75 -0.60
N SER A 441 -20.21 -3.52 -1.36
CA SER A 441 -20.68 -4.44 -2.39
C SER A 441 -20.59 -5.92 -1.95
N THR A 442 -21.43 -6.77 -2.54
CA THR A 442 -21.40 -8.23 -2.32
C THR A 442 -20.31 -8.89 -3.17
N VAL A 443 -19.43 -9.66 -2.52
CA VAL A 443 -18.45 -10.54 -3.17
C VAL A 443 -18.83 -12.00 -2.99
N GLU A 444 -18.29 -12.89 -3.82
CA GLU A 444 -18.52 -14.34 -3.73
C GLU A 444 -17.16 -15.03 -3.60
N VAL A 445 -16.96 -15.75 -2.49
CA VAL A 445 -15.66 -16.36 -2.12
C VAL A 445 -15.91 -17.78 -1.66
N ALA A 446 -15.22 -18.74 -2.29
CA ALA A 446 -15.43 -20.18 -2.09
C ALA A 446 -16.90 -20.65 -2.25
N GLY A 447 -17.76 -19.88 -2.92
CA GLY A 447 -19.21 -20.15 -3.07
C GLY A 447 -20.11 -19.43 -2.06
N VAL A 448 -19.54 -18.83 -1.00
CA VAL A 448 -20.27 -18.04 0.01
C VAL A 448 -20.39 -16.58 -0.46
N ARG A 449 -21.59 -16.01 -0.38
CA ARG A 449 -21.89 -14.62 -0.76
C ARG A 449 -21.79 -13.69 0.45
N ILE A 450 -20.73 -12.89 0.44
CA ILE A 450 -20.30 -12.04 1.55
C ILE A 450 -20.56 -10.58 1.19
N LEU A 451 -21.35 -9.89 2.00
CA LEU A 451 -21.51 -8.44 1.96
C LEU A 451 -20.79 -7.79 3.15
N GLY A 452 -20.34 -6.56 3.02
CA GLY A 452 -19.72 -5.83 4.13
C GLY A 452 -19.11 -4.52 3.70
N ASP A 453 -18.51 -3.80 4.64
CA ASP A 453 -17.82 -2.54 4.37
C ASP A 453 -16.70 -2.30 5.38
N THR A 454 -15.84 -1.34 5.07
CA THR A 454 -14.88 -0.77 6.04
C THR A 454 -15.62 0.11 7.05
N ASP A 455 -15.15 0.14 8.30
CA ASP A 455 -15.66 1.10 9.29
C ASP A 455 -15.51 2.55 8.77
N PRO A 456 -16.53 3.41 8.90
CA PRO A 456 -16.44 4.78 8.43
C PRO A 456 -15.66 5.73 9.36
N ARG A 457 -15.21 5.24 10.52
CA ARG A 457 -14.52 6.01 11.56
C ARG A 457 -13.03 5.64 11.61
N LEU A 458 -12.22 6.55 12.14
CA LEU A 458 -10.82 6.31 12.48
C LEU A 458 -10.58 6.62 13.96
N THR A 459 -10.11 5.62 14.71
CA THR A 459 -9.56 5.74 16.06
C THR A 459 -8.04 5.61 15.95
N THR A 460 -7.31 6.52 16.61
CA THR A 460 -5.84 6.42 16.74
C THR A 460 -5.46 6.55 18.21
N LEU A 461 -4.29 6.03 18.59
CA LEU A 461 -3.85 6.01 19.98
C LEU A 461 -3.91 7.40 20.63
N ASP A 462 -4.51 7.46 21.83
CA ASP A 462 -4.73 8.67 22.63
C ASP A 462 -5.46 9.82 21.91
N GLN A 463 -6.24 9.53 20.85
CA GLN A 463 -7.15 10.48 20.19
C GLN A 463 -8.61 10.02 20.32
N PRO A 464 -9.59 10.95 20.30
CA PRO A 464 -10.99 10.56 20.12
C PRO A 464 -11.18 9.95 18.72
N THR A 465 -12.06 8.96 18.61
CA THR A 465 -12.55 8.43 17.32
C THR A 465 -13.13 9.57 16.48
N VAL A 466 -12.64 9.71 15.24
CA VAL A 466 -13.10 10.71 14.27
C VAL A 466 -13.83 10.04 13.12
N GLN A 467 -14.65 10.83 12.42
CA GLN A 467 -15.32 10.41 11.19
C GLN A 467 -14.35 10.53 10.01
N GLU A 468 -14.03 9.42 9.32
CA GLU A 468 -13.10 9.41 8.17
C GLU A 468 -13.86 9.38 6.82
N ARG A 469 -14.98 8.65 6.75
CA ARG A 469 -15.84 8.51 5.56
C ARG A 469 -17.10 9.37 5.67
N ASN A 470 -17.92 9.40 4.63
CA ASN A 470 -19.09 10.29 4.58
C ASN A 470 -20.31 9.82 5.38
N GLU A 471 -20.47 8.51 5.61
CA GLU A 471 -21.61 7.91 6.31
C GLU A 471 -21.28 7.64 7.78
N SER A 472 -22.23 7.81 8.71
CA SER A 472 -22.06 7.30 10.08
C SER A 472 -22.09 5.76 10.12
N TRP A 473 -21.70 5.16 11.25
CA TRP A 473 -21.83 3.71 11.45
C TRP A 473 -23.30 3.26 11.42
N GLU A 474 -24.24 4.10 11.87
CA GLU A 474 -25.67 3.83 11.74
C GLU A 474 -26.15 3.88 10.28
N GLU A 475 -25.66 4.84 9.49
CA GLU A 475 -26.00 4.98 8.07
C GLU A 475 -25.45 3.80 7.26
N THR A 476 -24.19 3.42 7.51
CA THR A 476 -23.55 2.22 6.95
C THR A 476 -24.37 0.96 7.28
N ALA A 477 -24.79 0.79 8.55
CA ALA A 477 -25.60 -0.34 8.96
C ALA A 477 -26.99 -0.39 8.29
N LEU A 478 -27.62 0.78 8.09
CA LEU A 478 -28.91 0.88 7.39
C LEU A 478 -28.78 0.58 5.88
N ARG A 479 -27.69 1.03 5.24
CA ARG A 479 -27.39 0.71 3.84
C ARG A 479 -27.14 -0.79 3.64
N LEU A 480 -26.25 -1.40 4.44
CA LEU A 480 -25.97 -2.83 4.34
C LEU A 480 -27.21 -3.69 4.61
N ALA A 481 -28.10 -3.25 5.52
CA ALA A 481 -29.37 -3.91 5.78
C ALA A 481 -30.34 -3.87 4.58
N ASP A 482 -30.50 -2.73 3.89
CA ASP A 482 -31.37 -2.68 2.71
C ASP A 482 -30.73 -3.38 1.50
N GLU A 483 -29.40 -3.31 1.31
CA GLU A 483 -28.69 -4.00 0.23
C GLU A 483 -28.83 -5.52 0.37
N ALA A 484 -28.62 -6.08 1.57
CA ALA A 484 -28.90 -7.49 1.86
C ALA A 484 -30.36 -7.87 1.51
N CYS A 485 -31.32 -7.00 1.82
CA CYS A 485 -32.71 -7.20 1.43
C CYS A 485 -32.93 -7.04 -0.09
N VAL A 486 -32.22 -6.14 -0.79
CA VAL A 486 -32.29 -5.97 -2.26
C VAL A 486 -31.84 -7.26 -2.93
N GLU A 487 -30.68 -7.78 -2.56
CA GLU A 487 -30.11 -9.02 -3.08
C GLU A 487 -31.02 -10.25 -2.81
N GLY A 488 -31.57 -10.36 -1.59
CA GLY A 488 -32.59 -11.37 -1.28
C GLY A 488 -33.88 -11.23 -2.10
N ARG A 489 -34.33 -9.99 -2.39
CA ARG A 489 -35.50 -9.71 -3.25
C ARG A 489 -35.21 -9.98 -4.75
N ASN A 490 -33.95 -9.83 -5.18
CA ASN A 490 -33.49 -10.14 -6.54
C ASN A 490 -33.37 -11.66 -6.79
N GLY A 491 -33.37 -12.47 -5.73
CA GLY A 491 -33.25 -13.93 -5.80
C GLY A 491 -31.82 -14.45 -5.58
N SER A 492 -30.91 -13.59 -5.18
CA SER A 492 -29.50 -13.89 -4.89
C SER A 492 -29.16 -13.38 -3.48
N PRO A 493 -29.69 -13.97 -2.39
CA PRO A 493 -29.47 -13.49 -1.02
C PRO A 493 -27.98 -13.39 -0.66
N VAL A 494 -27.67 -12.66 0.41
CA VAL A 494 -26.35 -12.70 1.05
C VAL A 494 -26.39 -13.75 2.15
N ASP A 495 -25.29 -14.49 2.30
CA ASP A 495 -25.19 -15.59 3.27
C ASP A 495 -24.56 -15.08 4.57
N LEU A 496 -23.59 -14.17 4.42
CA LEU A 496 -22.80 -13.57 5.47
C LEU A 496 -22.74 -12.04 5.28
N VAL A 497 -22.87 -11.28 6.39
CA VAL A 497 -22.42 -9.89 6.44
C VAL A 497 -21.25 -9.73 7.42
N MET A 498 -20.15 -9.15 6.95
CA MET A 498 -18.98 -8.78 7.76
C MET A 498 -18.95 -7.27 7.99
N ILE A 499 -18.88 -6.84 9.25
CA ILE A 499 -18.69 -5.43 9.60
C ILE A 499 -18.05 -5.32 10.98
N HIS A 500 -17.00 -4.50 11.11
CA HIS A 500 -16.25 -4.34 12.35
C HIS A 500 -17.14 -3.94 13.56
N ASP A 501 -17.93 -2.86 13.43
CA ASP A 501 -18.76 -2.36 14.52
C ASP A 501 -19.88 -3.35 14.93
N ALA A 502 -19.78 -3.84 16.16
CA ALA A 502 -20.72 -4.81 16.74
C ALA A 502 -22.15 -4.31 16.97
N TYR A 503 -22.41 -2.99 16.90
CA TYR A 503 -23.74 -2.38 16.92
C TYR A 503 -24.31 -2.22 15.50
N ALA A 504 -23.45 -1.96 14.51
CA ALA A 504 -23.80 -1.99 13.10
C ALA A 504 -24.20 -3.40 12.66
N GLY A 505 -23.36 -4.40 12.91
CA GLY A 505 -23.66 -5.82 12.63
C GLY A 505 -24.91 -6.33 13.32
N ARG A 506 -25.26 -5.75 14.48
CA ARG A 506 -26.53 -5.99 15.19
C ARG A 506 -27.74 -5.39 14.47
N ARG A 507 -27.66 -4.14 14.03
CA ARG A 507 -28.72 -3.49 13.22
C ARG A 507 -28.96 -4.26 11.91
N VAL A 508 -27.90 -4.80 11.29
CA VAL A 508 -28.01 -5.61 10.08
C VAL A 508 -28.67 -6.96 10.36
N ALA A 509 -28.31 -7.68 11.44
CA ALA A 509 -28.98 -8.93 11.82
C ALA A 509 -30.49 -8.76 12.07
N TRP A 510 -30.89 -7.62 12.65
CA TRP A 510 -32.30 -7.26 12.85
C TRP A 510 -33.11 -7.08 11.55
N SER A 511 -32.48 -6.95 10.38
CA SER A 511 -33.18 -6.88 9.09
C SER A 511 -33.88 -8.18 8.72
N GLY A 512 -33.38 -9.34 9.19
CA GLY A 512 -33.78 -10.67 8.73
C GLY A 512 -33.43 -10.97 7.27
N CYS A 513 -32.59 -10.15 6.63
CA CYS A 513 -32.06 -10.34 5.28
C CYS A 513 -30.59 -10.78 5.27
N ALA A 514 -29.93 -10.76 6.42
CA ALA A 514 -28.59 -11.31 6.66
C ALA A 514 -28.70 -12.51 7.62
N PRO A 515 -28.45 -13.75 7.17
CA PRO A 515 -28.55 -14.95 8.00
C PRO A 515 -27.55 -14.95 9.17
N LEU A 516 -26.29 -14.55 8.89
CA LEU A 516 -25.21 -14.41 9.85
C LEU A 516 -24.54 -13.04 9.72
N THR A 517 -24.25 -12.38 10.84
CA THR A 517 -23.37 -11.21 10.91
C THR A 517 -22.16 -11.47 11.81
N LEU A 518 -20.97 -11.12 11.31
CA LEU A 518 -19.68 -11.22 12.01
C LEU A 518 -19.12 -9.83 12.31
N SER A 519 -18.63 -9.62 13.54
CA SER A 519 -18.10 -8.33 14.03
C SER A 519 -17.01 -8.48 15.10
N GLY A 520 -16.32 -7.37 15.41
CA GLY A 520 -15.30 -7.26 16.47
C GLY A 520 -15.53 -6.01 17.32
N HIS A 521 -14.58 -5.07 17.30
CA HIS A 521 -14.63 -3.71 17.86
C HIS A 521 -14.68 -3.58 19.39
N ILE A 522 -15.49 -4.39 20.07
CA ILE A 522 -15.72 -4.28 21.53
C ILE A 522 -14.78 -5.15 22.37
N HIS A 523 -13.83 -5.84 21.73
CA HIS A 523 -12.89 -6.81 22.32
C HIS A 523 -13.58 -7.90 23.16
N GLN A 524 -14.87 -8.18 22.91
CA GLN A 524 -15.71 -9.02 23.76
C GLN A 524 -16.55 -9.97 22.92
N HIS A 525 -16.42 -11.25 23.22
CA HIS A 525 -17.16 -12.31 22.56
C HIS A 525 -18.66 -12.29 22.93
N VAL A 526 -19.54 -12.30 21.93
CA VAL A 526 -20.99 -12.45 22.07
C VAL A 526 -21.54 -13.32 20.95
N GLY A 527 -22.39 -14.30 21.29
CA GLY A 527 -22.99 -15.22 20.32
C GLY A 527 -22.08 -16.38 19.90
N PRO A 528 -22.30 -17.03 18.74
CA PRO A 528 -23.46 -16.92 17.86
C PRO A 528 -24.79 -16.94 18.61
N GLU A 529 -25.58 -15.86 18.48
CA GLU A 529 -26.90 -15.71 19.09
C GLU A 529 -27.92 -15.25 18.04
N LEU A 530 -29.14 -15.79 18.08
CA LEU A 530 -30.24 -15.29 17.27
C LEU A 530 -30.76 -13.99 17.89
N ASP A 531 -30.51 -12.85 17.23
CA ASP A 531 -31.01 -11.54 17.67
C ASP A 531 -32.08 -11.04 16.70
N GLN A 532 -33.34 -11.10 17.14
CA GLN A 532 -34.57 -10.92 16.37
C GLN A 532 -34.75 -11.91 15.21
N HIS A 533 -33.97 -11.77 14.14
CA HIS A 533 -34.22 -12.40 12.84
C HIS A 533 -32.97 -12.99 12.16
N GLY A 534 -31.78 -12.45 12.46
CA GLY A 534 -30.48 -12.98 12.00
C GLY A 534 -29.61 -13.40 13.18
N ILE A 535 -28.59 -14.20 12.89
CA ILE A 535 -27.57 -14.61 13.87
C ILE A 535 -26.51 -13.52 13.94
N ARG A 536 -26.07 -13.16 15.14
CA ARG A 536 -24.90 -12.28 15.36
C ARG A 536 -23.82 -13.03 16.11
N TRP A 537 -22.58 -12.92 15.64
CA TRP A 537 -21.37 -13.33 16.36
C TRP A 537 -20.41 -12.14 16.40
N VAL A 538 -20.13 -11.67 17.61
CA VAL A 538 -19.03 -10.75 17.89
C VAL A 538 -17.90 -11.55 18.51
N GLU A 539 -16.68 -11.43 18.01
CA GLU A 539 -15.54 -12.13 18.60
C GLU A 539 -14.72 -11.22 19.53
N GLY A 540 -14.02 -11.82 20.49
CA GLY A 540 -13.02 -11.13 21.30
C GLY A 540 -11.76 -10.84 20.49
N ALA A 541 -10.89 -9.98 21.01
CA ALA A 541 -9.73 -9.54 20.26
C ALA A 541 -8.69 -10.65 20.06
N ALA A 542 -8.46 -11.05 18.80
CA ALA A 542 -7.57 -12.15 18.45
C ALA A 542 -6.10 -11.83 18.76
N GLY A 543 -5.73 -10.55 18.95
CA GLY A 543 -4.43 -10.17 19.46
C GLY A 543 -4.29 -10.26 20.98
N GLY A 544 -5.35 -10.62 21.71
CA GLY A 544 -5.35 -10.85 23.16
C GLY A 544 -5.27 -9.58 24.00
N GLN A 545 -5.80 -8.47 23.49
CA GLN A 545 -5.91 -7.18 24.17
C GLN A 545 -7.11 -7.17 25.13
N GLY A 546 -6.86 -6.93 26.41
CA GLY A 546 -7.91 -6.50 27.33
C GLY A 546 -8.37 -5.07 27.03
N THR A 547 -9.61 -4.74 27.37
CA THR A 547 -10.23 -3.43 27.10
C THR A 547 -9.32 -2.26 27.54
N GLY A 548 -8.94 -1.40 26.59
CA GLY A 548 -8.10 -0.23 26.86
C GLY A 548 -6.61 -0.52 27.14
N VAL A 549 -6.09 -1.71 26.83
CA VAL A 549 -4.69 -2.10 27.09
C VAL A 549 -4.00 -2.62 25.82
N PRO A 550 -3.14 -1.83 25.15
CA PRO A 550 -2.41 -2.29 23.96
C PRO A 550 -1.40 -3.38 24.32
N THR A 551 -1.43 -4.50 23.59
CA THR A 551 -0.48 -5.61 23.73
C THR A 551 0.78 -5.36 22.91
N LEU A 552 1.89 -5.21 23.61
CA LEU A 552 3.23 -5.38 23.06
C LEU A 552 3.88 -6.52 23.86
N GLY A 553 4.39 -7.53 23.15
CA GLY A 553 4.76 -8.83 23.71
C GLY A 553 3.57 -9.81 23.80
N PRO A 554 3.64 -10.84 24.67
CA PRO A 554 2.59 -11.84 24.83
C PRO A 554 1.21 -11.28 25.17
N ILE A 555 0.17 -12.06 24.83
CA ILE A 555 -1.23 -11.73 25.08
C ILE A 555 -1.53 -11.50 26.57
N ARG A 556 -2.53 -10.66 26.86
CA ARG A 556 -2.87 -10.22 28.23
C ARG A 556 -4.28 -10.61 28.67
N ALA A 557 -5.16 -10.84 27.72
CA ALA A 557 -6.44 -11.54 27.88
C ALA A 557 -6.43 -12.84 27.05
N ASP A 558 -7.47 -13.66 27.18
CA ASP A 558 -7.75 -14.75 26.25
C ASP A 558 -7.84 -14.18 24.81
N ALA A 559 -7.18 -14.83 23.86
CA ALA A 559 -7.08 -14.44 22.46
C ALA A 559 -7.82 -15.45 21.58
N PRO A 560 -9.10 -15.17 21.23
CA PRO A 560 -9.95 -16.12 20.52
C PRO A 560 -9.92 -15.92 19.00
N PHE A 561 -10.27 -16.99 18.28
CA PHE A 561 -10.65 -16.99 16.87
C PHE A 561 -11.59 -18.17 16.61
N GLY A 562 -12.33 -18.15 15.50
CA GLY A 562 -13.34 -19.14 15.14
C GLY A 562 -12.98 -19.94 13.91
N GLN A 563 -13.43 -21.20 13.85
CA GLN A 563 -13.61 -21.93 12.58
C GLN A 563 -15.11 -22.04 12.32
N ILE A 564 -15.51 -21.81 11.07
CA ILE A 564 -16.90 -21.92 10.59
C ILE A 564 -16.91 -22.87 9.39
N GLU A 565 -17.87 -23.78 9.34
CA GLU A 565 -18.18 -24.55 8.14
C GLU A 565 -19.49 -24.05 7.52
N PHE A 566 -19.44 -23.79 6.22
CA PHE A 566 -20.58 -23.44 5.38
C PHE A 566 -20.90 -24.60 4.42
N ASP A 567 -22.16 -24.72 4.03
CA ASP A 567 -22.62 -25.63 2.97
C ASP A 567 -22.20 -25.10 1.59
N ALA A 568 -21.59 -25.95 0.76
CA ALA A 568 -20.98 -25.55 -0.51
C ALA A 568 -21.98 -25.38 -1.68
N GLU A 569 -23.23 -25.84 -1.57
CA GLU A 569 -24.28 -25.61 -2.59
C GLU A 569 -25.12 -24.36 -2.24
N THR A 570 -25.30 -24.07 -0.96
CA THR A 570 -26.28 -23.08 -0.46
C THR A 570 -25.69 -21.88 0.28
N GLY A 571 -24.42 -21.93 0.70
CA GLY A 571 -23.79 -20.89 1.51
C GLY A 571 -24.24 -20.85 2.97
N GLU A 572 -25.13 -21.76 3.42
CA GLU A 572 -25.64 -21.74 4.80
C GLU A 572 -24.54 -22.09 5.81
N ALA A 573 -24.35 -21.25 6.83
CA ALA A 573 -23.41 -21.50 7.93
C ALA A 573 -23.94 -22.63 8.83
N LEU A 574 -23.33 -23.81 8.75
CA LEU A 574 -23.81 -25.05 9.38
C LEU A 574 -23.43 -25.12 10.86
N ARG A 575 -22.13 -25.05 11.13
CA ARG A 575 -21.54 -25.27 12.45
C ARG A 575 -20.28 -24.44 12.64
N TYR A 576 -19.93 -24.21 13.90
CA TYR A 576 -18.75 -23.44 14.28
C TYR A 576 -18.05 -24.09 15.47
N ARG A 577 -16.80 -23.67 15.70
CA ARG A 577 -16.08 -23.89 16.95
C ARG A 577 -15.13 -22.73 17.22
N ARG A 578 -14.76 -22.52 18.48
CA ARG A 578 -13.84 -21.45 18.89
C ARG A 578 -12.53 -22.04 19.38
N ILE A 579 -11.44 -21.40 19.00
CA ILE A 579 -10.06 -21.73 19.39
C ILE A 579 -9.54 -20.52 20.18
N VAL A 580 -8.92 -20.77 21.33
CA VAL A 580 -8.51 -19.70 22.26
C VAL A 580 -7.11 -19.98 22.78
N LEU A 581 -6.18 -19.06 22.54
CA LEU A 581 -4.92 -19.02 23.29
C LEU A 581 -5.14 -18.23 24.59
N ARG A 582 -4.68 -18.77 25.72
CA ARG A 582 -4.74 -18.10 27.03
C ARG A 582 -3.41 -17.48 27.45
N PRO A 583 -3.39 -16.45 28.33
CA PRO A 583 -2.16 -15.82 28.82
C PRO A 583 -1.13 -16.74 29.46
N GLU A 584 -1.50 -17.92 29.99
CA GLU A 584 -0.53 -18.93 30.45
C GLU A 584 0.19 -19.68 29.31
N GLY A 585 -0.23 -19.49 28.05
CA GLY A 585 0.28 -20.17 26.87
C GLY A 585 -0.41 -21.51 26.55
N SER A 586 -1.54 -21.81 27.21
CA SER A 586 -2.39 -22.96 26.87
C SER A 586 -3.35 -22.60 25.75
N VAL A 587 -3.52 -23.48 24.78
CA VAL A 587 -4.56 -23.39 23.75
C VAL A 587 -5.74 -24.25 24.17
N VAL A 588 -6.95 -23.85 23.79
CA VAL A 588 -8.15 -24.69 23.86
C VAL A 588 -8.81 -24.70 22.50
N VAL A 589 -8.98 -25.88 21.93
CA VAL A 589 -9.79 -26.11 20.72
C VAL A 589 -11.18 -26.57 21.16
N GLY A 590 -12.21 -25.80 20.88
CA GLY A 590 -13.59 -26.12 21.26
C GLY A 590 -14.20 -27.27 20.45
N ASP A 591 -15.16 -27.96 21.06
CA ASP A 591 -16.08 -28.87 20.36
C ASP A 591 -16.87 -28.11 19.27
N TRP A 592 -17.29 -28.83 18.23
CA TRP A 592 -18.24 -28.32 17.24
C TRP A 592 -19.62 -28.05 17.84
N ALA A 593 -20.21 -26.91 17.49
CA ALA A 593 -21.57 -26.52 17.84
C ALA A 593 -22.34 -26.04 16.60
N ASP A 594 -23.62 -26.41 16.52
CA ASP A 594 -24.52 -25.94 15.45
C ASP A 594 -24.84 -24.45 15.63
N LEU A 595 -25.07 -23.73 14.54
CA LEU A 595 -25.53 -22.33 14.63
C LEU A 595 -27.02 -22.25 15.08
N PRO A 596 -27.44 -21.16 15.76
CA PRO A 596 -28.84 -20.98 16.13
C PRO A 596 -29.76 -20.86 14.90
N ALA A 597 -30.70 -21.79 14.74
CA ALA A 597 -31.61 -21.79 13.60
C ALA A 597 -32.35 -20.44 13.42
N THR A 598 -32.20 -19.83 12.25
CA THR A 598 -32.93 -18.61 11.87
C THR A 598 -34.43 -18.90 11.68
N VAL A 599 -35.25 -17.85 11.75
CA VAL A 599 -36.67 -17.93 11.37
C VAL A 599 -36.86 -17.11 10.10
N PRO A 600 -36.98 -17.75 8.92
CA PRO A 600 -37.12 -17.04 7.66
C PRO A 600 -38.30 -16.06 7.69
N LEU A 601 -38.06 -14.82 7.30
CA LEU A 601 -39.13 -13.82 7.23
C LEU A 601 -40.24 -14.29 6.28
N PRO A 602 -41.53 -14.07 6.62
CA PRO A 602 -42.63 -14.42 5.73
C PRO A 602 -42.46 -13.73 4.37
N LYS A 603 -42.45 -14.51 3.28
CA LYS A 603 -42.39 -13.94 1.92
C LYS A 603 -43.59 -13.02 1.72
N VAL A 604 -43.31 -11.72 1.59
CA VAL A 604 -44.32 -10.71 1.30
C VAL A 604 -44.64 -10.80 -0.19
N ASP A 605 -45.67 -11.60 -0.53
CA ASP A 605 -46.22 -11.63 -1.86
C ASP A 605 -46.66 -10.21 -2.27
N GLY A 606 -45.94 -9.62 -3.22
CA GLY A 606 -46.23 -8.28 -3.73
C GLY A 606 -47.66 -8.21 -4.29
N PRO A 607 -48.34 -7.05 -4.20
CA PRO A 607 -49.76 -6.94 -4.55
C PRO A 607 -50.01 -7.24 -6.04
N SER A 608 -50.42 -8.47 -6.32
CA SER A 608 -50.77 -8.99 -7.65
C SER A 608 -52.13 -8.48 -8.12
N GLY A 609 -52.21 -7.15 -8.26
CA GLY A 609 -53.45 -6.43 -8.57
C GLY A 609 -53.21 -5.24 -9.49
N SER A 610 -52.96 -5.51 -10.78
CA SER A 610 -53.06 -4.48 -11.82
C SER A 610 -54.48 -3.90 -11.82
N PRO A 611 -54.67 -2.59 -11.61
CA PRO A 611 -55.99 -1.99 -11.70
C PRO A 611 -56.50 -2.08 -13.15
N SER A 612 -57.58 -2.84 -13.36
CA SER A 612 -58.22 -2.93 -14.68
C SER A 612 -58.88 -1.60 -15.03
N ASP A 613 -58.47 -1.01 -16.14
CA ASP A 613 -59.02 0.24 -16.67
C ASP A 613 -60.56 0.15 -16.84
N GLY A 614 -61.29 1.17 -16.39
CA GLY A 614 -62.76 1.14 -16.44
C GLY A 614 -63.52 2.22 -15.68
N GLY A 615 -64.16 3.13 -16.43
CA GLY A 615 -65.45 3.72 -16.03
C GLY A 615 -65.45 5.22 -15.70
N SER A 616 -65.69 6.04 -16.73
CA SER A 616 -66.06 7.45 -16.56
C SER A 616 -67.46 7.62 -15.95
N GLY A 617 -67.63 8.53 -14.99
CA GLY A 617 -68.95 8.96 -14.49
C GLY A 617 -68.91 10.37 -13.89
N GLN A 618 -69.73 11.28 -14.42
CA GLN A 618 -69.93 12.64 -13.87
C GLN A 618 -71.17 12.69 -12.97
N GLY A 619 -71.19 13.60 -12.00
CA GLY A 619 -72.34 13.92 -11.17
C GLY A 619 -72.05 15.08 -10.22
N GLU A 620 -72.82 16.16 -10.32
CA GLU A 620 -72.68 17.41 -9.56
C GLU A 620 -73.83 17.58 -8.55
N GLU A 621 -73.80 18.67 -7.76
CA GLU A 621 -74.93 19.24 -6.97
C GLU A 621 -75.44 18.45 -5.73
N GLU A 622 -75.87 19.06 -4.61
CA GLU A 622 -75.60 20.40 -4.04
C GLU A 622 -76.03 20.47 -2.54
N SER A 623 -76.00 21.67 -1.94
CA SER A 623 -76.72 22.17 -0.74
C SER A 623 -76.07 22.12 0.66
N GLY A 624 -76.05 23.31 1.30
CA GLY A 624 -75.96 23.54 2.77
C GLY A 624 -77.30 24.09 3.28
N PRO A 625 -77.39 25.13 4.16
CA PRO A 625 -76.32 25.90 4.83
C PRO A 625 -76.58 26.27 6.33
N GLY A 626 -75.67 27.05 6.94
CA GLY A 626 -75.91 27.86 8.15
C GLY A 626 -75.63 27.16 9.50
N ASP A 627 -75.35 27.88 10.60
CA ASP A 627 -75.20 29.34 10.79
C ASP A 627 -74.41 29.66 12.10
N GLY A 628 -73.83 30.86 12.21
CA GLY A 628 -73.50 31.52 13.49
C GLY A 628 -72.04 31.99 13.67
N ASN A 629 -71.85 33.20 14.26
CA ASN A 629 -70.53 33.85 14.42
C ASN A 629 -70.45 34.73 15.71
N GLN A 630 -69.22 35.09 16.09
CA GLN A 630 -68.77 36.17 17.02
C GLN A 630 -68.70 35.94 18.55
N ASP A 631 -67.46 36.03 19.06
CA ASP A 631 -66.90 36.98 20.08
C ASP A 631 -67.64 37.16 21.44
N ASP A 632 -67.01 37.23 22.64
CA ASP A 632 -65.75 37.89 23.05
C ASP A 632 -65.11 37.16 24.32
N PRO A 633 -64.22 37.69 25.22
CA PRO A 633 -62.97 36.97 25.56
C PRO A 633 -62.66 36.78 27.08
N THR A 634 -61.57 36.06 27.43
CA THR A 634 -60.58 36.38 28.51
C THR A 634 -59.50 35.29 28.74
N GLY A 635 -58.25 35.69 29.01
CA GLY A 635 -57.14 34.84 29.53
C GLY A 635 -56.50 33.89 28.50
N ASP A 636 -55.33 34.19 27.91
CA ASP A 636 -53.96 34.24 28.46
C ASP A 636 -53.27 32.86 28.54
N GLY A 637 -51.97 32.79 28.20
CA GLY A 637 -51.17 31.54 28.16
C GLY A 637 -50.42 31.24 26.85
N THR A 638 -49.34 31.98 26.59
CA THR A 638 -48.06 31.61 25.90
C THR A 638 -47.97 30.48 24.85
N GLN A 639 -47.18 30.72 23.80
CA GLN A 639 -46.87 29.77 22.72
C GLN A 639 -45.76 28.76 23.07
N GLY A 640 -45.92 27.53 22.59
CA GLY A 640 -44.91 26.81 21.78
C GLY A 640 -43.70 26.17 22.46
N GLU A 641 -43.76 24.84 22.67
CA GLU A 641 -42.58 23.97 22.83
C GLU A 641 -42.68 22.76 21.88
N SER A 642 -41.53 22.24 21.44
CA SER A 642 -41.36 21.07 20.57
C SER A 642 -41.34 19.75 21.36
N PRO A 643 -41.66 18.59 20.74
CA PRO A 643 -41.65 17.30 21.43
C PRO A 643 -40.24 16.90 21.91
N THR A 644 -40.20 16.16 23.02
CA THR A 644 -39.02 15.96 23.87
C THR A 644 -38.12 14.81 23.39
N GLU A 645 -36.80 15.03 23.49
CA GLU A 645 -35.77 14.01 23.29
C GLU A 645 -35.70 13.06 24.52
N LEU A 646 -35.70 11.74 24.29
CA LEU A 646 -35.71 10.74 25.36
C LEU A 646 -34.29 10.27 25.71
N VAL A 647 -33.61 11.04 26.55
CA VAL A 647 -32.29 10.66 27.10
C VAL A 647 -32.44 9.47 28.05
N ILE A 648 -31.71 8.39 27.78
CA ILE A 648 -31.55 7.22 28.68
C ILE A 648 -30.11 7.28 29.24
N PRO A 649 -29.90 7.16 30.57
CA PRO A 649 -28.60 7.40 31.18
C PRO A 649 -27.64 6.20 31.02
N PHE A 650 -26.35 6.53 30.88
CA PHE A 650 -25.25 5.59 31.07
C PHE A 650 -25.15 5.14 32.54
N PRO A 651 -24.77 3.87 32.83
CA PRO A 651 -24.29 3.48 34.15
C PRO A 651 -22.82 3.92 34.34
N ASP A 652 -22.48 4.41 35.53
CA ASP A 652 -21.12 4.89 35.84
C ASP A 652 -20.07 3.76 35.82
N GLN A 653 -18.84 4.10 35.44
CA GLN A 653 -17.67 3.23 35.66
C GLN A 653 -16.99 3.57 36.99
N ASP A 654 -17.05 2.65 37.95
CA ASP A 654 -16.20 2.58 39.15
C ASP A 654 -16.32 1.15 39.72
N GLY A 655 -15.30 0.31 39.54
CA GLY A 655 -15.33 -1.11 39.97
C GLY A 655 -14.19 -1.99 39.45
#